data_AF-A0A2D8AT13-F1
#
_entry.id   AF-A0A2D8AT13-F1
#
_cell.length_a   1.000
_cell.length_b   1.000
_cell.length_c   1.000
_cell.angle_alpha   90.00
_cell.angle_beta   90.00
_cell.angle_gamma   90.00
#
_symmetry.space_group_name_H-M   'P 1'
#
loop_
_entity.id
_entity.type
_entity.pdbx_description
1 polymer ?
#
loop_
_entity_poly.entity_id
_entity_poly.type
_entity_poly.pdbx_seq_one_letter_code
_entity_poly.pdbx_strand_id
1 'polypeptide(L)'
;MPGEDETSRIMRLRLMNGFALTLLLVAWILEPFKHAEGKGPGLNELLQTDLMVIHPPLIFLAYSLCIVLMVVSITSIFSGYSGIKERLIHVARPAFFFATLGIGLGGLWAYLILDWGGYWAWDPVETGSLLPWICLVVLLHLRTKPNKTPDHVWAGVALACGALSLFATMVTRAGGVWAVSVHTFVVESTGTTPTDVFGRIMILLSDFSGIEVVVYLVGIIQAIGLFLASRLGFRFSFYWVYLLPAIALLGLIGGGDILGNLPLQSTIPTVIVLLGLGPFVEAGIRSLPSGHDWGWFAIPGIMVGLRFVHGMVLFELISLLFAFGLIFEKDKMKAWGWSSAGVVLFLSASWSGMLEVWICAIGMCAFISPWIIFGEDKESKFSFKERKYQQRLALWSPVVVVGLYLILTLVILIASIDAIQFAAHELYGAPFIAAMMIALTMWSMREKPDRVAYLLMGTPIIFVAAWLFGNSLGYDSQDILGASLSRGQIGLVVLIPALMALPATISLVRENLGKKKVRLFAHFIHLGLVLMIIGHVMSTTIIDRGTFSHSVTMIKDEKVEWEGYEFEFVEIVKTEDELEVGDGYLGAKINVYDDGELIDTVEPGVLRFDTRSRSEVDRTIMWHGDLVFIMDGTQARELMEGSDLVRIMVYDLPGIHLVWGGWTLMLLASLAIWIPKKHPLD
;
A
#
# COMPACT_ATOMS: atom_id res chain seq x y z
N MET A 1 27.05 -9.59 3.60
CA MET A 1 26.28 -9.58 2.33
C MET A 1 27.24 -9.59 1.15
N PRO A 2 26.83 -9.96 -0.08
CA PRO A 2 27.73 -9.92 -1.24
C PRO A 2 28.34 -8.52 -1.42
N GLY A 3 29.67 -8.44 -1.58
CA GLY A 3 30.37 -7.17 -1.79
C GLY A 3 30.42 -6.21 -0.59
N GLU A 4 30.03 -6.66 0.61
CA GLU A 4 30.10 -5.86 1.83
C GLU A 4 31.49 -5.95 2.48
N ASP A 5 32.12 -4.80 2.73
CA ASP A 5 33.38 -4.73 3.48
C ASP A 5 33.17 -4.92 5.00
N GLU A 6 34.27 -5.15 5.72
CA GLU A 6 34.24 -5.47 7.15
C GLU A 6 33.67 -4.34 8.01
N THR A 7 34.03 -3.09 7.70
CA THR A 7 33.58 -1.91 8.45
C THR A 7 32.06 -1.72 8.27
N SER A 8 31.59 -1.79 7.02
CA SER A 8 30.16 -1.76 6.68
C SER A 8 29.38 -2.89 7.36
N ARG A 9 29.97 -4.10 7.41
CA ARG A 9 29.36 -5.27 8.05
C ARG A 9 29.17 -5.08 9.56
N ILE A 10 30.23 -4.68 10.27
CA ILE A 10 30.17 -4.46 11.73
C ILE A 10 29.16 -3.37 12.06
N MET A 11 29.19 -2.28 11.30
CA MET A 11 28.25 -1.17 11.46
C MET A 11 26.80 -1.62 11.24
N ARG A 12 26.53 -2.39 10.18
CA ARG A 12 25.19 -2.94 9.90
C ARG A 12 24.69 -3.79 11.06
N LEU A 13 25.52 -4.69 11.58
CA LEU A 13 25.14 -5.57 12.71
C LEU A 13 24.84 -4.75 13.97
N ARG A 14 25.64 -3.73 14.28
CA ARG A 14 25.39 -2.82 15.41
C ARG A 14 24.07 -2.08 15.26
N LEU A 15 23.77 -1.57 14.07
CA LEU A 15 22.51 -0.88 13.79
C LEU A 15 21.29 -1.81 13.87
N MET A 16 21.40 -3.05 13.39
CA MET A 16 20.34 -4.04 13.51
C MET A 16 20.07 -4.41 14.98
N ASN A 17 21.13 -4.64 15.76
CA ASN A 17 20.99 -4.91 17.18
C ASN A 17 20.44 -3.70 17.96
N GLY A 18 20.83 -2.48 17.57
CA GLY A 18 20.29 -1.25 18.15
C GLY A 18 18.80 -1.06 17.86
N PHE A 19 18.37 -1.38 16.64
CA PHE A 19 16.95 -1.36 16.29
C PHE A 19 16.16 -2.45 17.03
N ALA A 20 16.70 -3.67 17.12
CA ALA A 20 16.09 -4.75 17.91
C ALA A 20 15.98 -4.37 19.40
N LEU A 21 17.02 -3.77 19.97
CA LEU A 21 16.99 -3.23 21.34
C LEU A 21 15.89 -2.16 21.49
N THR A 22 15.74 -1.27 20.50
CA THR A 22 14.68 -0.26 20.51
C THR A 22 13.30 -0.91 20.59
N LEU A 23 13.04 -1.94 19.76
CA LEU A 23 11.77 -2.67 19.79
C LEU A 23 11.54 -3.41 21.11
N LEU A 24 12.59 -3.99 21.70
CA LEU A 24 12.50 -4.67 23.00
C LEU A 24 12.19 -3.68 24.12
N LEU A 25 12.78 -2.48 24.10
CA LEU A 25 12.47 -1.41 25.05
C LEU A 25 11.01 -0.95 24.91
N VAL A 26 10.54 -0.75 23.67
CA VAL A 26 9.14 -0.42 23.39
C VAL A 26 8.21 -1.53 23.89
N ALA A 27 8.50 -2.79 23.59
CA ALA A 27 7.71 -3.93 24.05
C ALA A 27 7.68 -4.04 25.58
N TRP A 28 8.78 -3.70 26.26
CA TRP A 28 8.80 -3.63 27.72
C TRP A 28 7.79 -2.59 28.23
N ILE A 29 7.84 -1.36 27.68
CA ILE A 29 6.95 -0.26 28.06
C ILE A 29 5.47 -0.64 27.91
N LEU A 30 5.13 -1.39 26.85
CA LEU A 30 3.75 -1.77 26.54
C LEU A 30 3.19 -2.88 27.44
N GLU A 31 4.03 -3.56 28.22
CA GLU A 31 3.64 -4.66 29.12
C GLU A 31 2.65 -5.67 28.48
N PRO A 32 2.93 -6.25 27.29
CA PRO A 32 1.94 -7.03 26.54
C PRO A 32 1.46 -8.31 27.24
N PHE A 33 2.14 -8.72 28.32
CA PHE A 33 1.80 -9.88 29.14
C PHE A 33 1.28 -9.50 30.54
N LYS A 34 0.93 -8.21 30.76
CA LYS A 34 0.29 -7.76 31.99
C LYS A 34 -1.01 -8.53 32.20
N HIS A 35 -1.25 -8.99 33.43
CA HIS A 35 -2.48 -9.69 33.76
C HIS A 35 -3.69 -8.75 33.57
N ALA A 36 -4.73 -9.22 32.86
CA ALA A 36 -5.94 -8.46 32.66
C ALA A 36 -6.76 -8.40 33.96
N GLU A 37 -7.18 -7.21 34.37
CA GLU A 37 -8.09 -7.02 35.51
C GLU A 37 -9.54 -7.28 35.06
N GLY A 38 -9.93 -8.55 35.02
CA GLY A 38 -11.26 -8.99 34.59
C GLY A 38 -11.34 -9.48 33.13
N LYS A 39 -12.54 -9.86 32.67
CA LYS A 39 -12.79 -10.15 31.26
C LYS A 39 -12.80 -8.83 30.48
N GLY A 40 -11.70 -8.54 29.78
CA GLY A 40 -11.67 -7.45 28.79
C GLY A 40 -12.57 -7.76 27.58
N PRO A 41 -12.77 -6.80 26.66
CA PRO A 41 -13.63 -7.00 25.47
C PRO A 41 -13.12 -8.07 24.49
N GLY A 42 -11.94 -8.64 24.72
CA GLY A 42 -11.33 -9.63 23.85
C GLY A 42 -10.87 -9.03 22.52
N LEU A 43 -10.49 -9.91 21.60
CA LEU A 43 -10.22 -9.53 20.21
C LEU A 43 -11.57 -9.30 19.51
N ASN A 44 -11.65 -8.31 18.62
CA ASN A 44 -12.80 -8.13 17.72
C ASN A 44 -13.15 -9.48 17.07
N GLU A 45 -14.44 -9.81 17.05
CA GLU A 45 -14.97 -11.08 16.56
C GLU A 45 -14.53 -11.36 15.12
N LEU A 46 -14.45 -10.33 14.26
CA LEU A 46 -13.94 -10.46 12.88
C LEU A 46 -12.49 -10.96 12.81
N LEU A 47 -11.71 -10.74 13.86
CA LEU A 47 -10.29 -11.08 13.88
C LEU A 47 -10.01 -12.47 14.48
N GLN A 48 -11.01 -13.14 15.06
CA GLN A 48 -10.84 -14.45 15.69
C GLN A 48 -10.88 -15.55 14.63
N THR A 49 -9.74 -15.82 13.99
CA THR A 49 -9.52 -16.92 13.02
C THR A 49 -8.05 -17.34 12.97
N ASP A 50 -7.78 -18.51 12.40
CA ASP A 50 -6.41 -19.00 12.17
C ASP A 50 -5.54 -18.06 11.33
N LEU A 51 -6.14 -17.31 10.40
CA LEU A 51 -5.40 -16.36 9.57
C LEU A 51 -4.81 -15.21 10.40
N MET A 52 -5.42 -14.85 11.54
CA MET A 52 -4.83 -13.88 12.47
C MET A 52 -3.53 -14.36 13.09
N VAL A 53 -3.32 -15.68 13.21
CA VAL A 53 -2.08 -16.25 13.74
C VAL A 53 -0.97 -16.25 12.68
N ILE A 54 -1.33 -16.36 11.40
CA ILE A 54 -0.38 -16.59 10.29
C ILE A 54 -0.05 -15.29 9.55
N HIS A 55 -1.04 -14.49 9.20
CA HIS A 55 -0.90 -13.32 8.33
C HIS A 55 -0.04 -12.20 8.97
N PRO A 56 -0.32 -11.71 10.19
CA PRO A 56 0.45 -10.62 10.78
C PRO A 56 1.95 -10.92 10.93
N PRO A 57 2.40 -12.11 11.42
CA PRO A 57 3.82 -12.43 11.47
C PRO A 57 4.53 -12.37 10.11
N LEU A 58 3.85 -12.77 9.03
CA LEU A 58 4.41 -12.71 7.67
C LEU A 58 4.56 -11.28 7.16
N ILE A 59 3.58 -10.42 7.44
CA ILE A 59 3.67 -8.98 7.15
C ILE A 59 4.79 -8.33 7.97
N PHE A 60 4.90 -8.61 9.27
CA PHE A 60 5.98 -8.08 10.10
C PHE A 60 7.36 -8.61 9.67
N LEU A 61 7.45 -9.82 9.13
CA LEU A 61 8.68 -10.32 8.51
C LEU A 61 9.04 -9.52 7.26
N ALA A 62 8.07 -9.18 6.40
CA ALA A 62 8.28 -8.31 5.26
C ALA A 62 8.76 -6.90 5.66
N TYR A 63 8.13 -6.32 6.69
CA TYR A 63 8.53 -5.03 7.25
C TYR A 63 9.93 -5.08 7.85
N SER A 64 10.26 -6.14 8.58
CA SER A 64 11.59 -6.35 9.14
C SER A 64 12.66 -6.38 8.04
N LEU A 65 12.40 -7.04 6.92
CA LEU A 65 13.31 -7.03 5.76
C LEU A 65 13.43 -5.63 5.11
N CYS A 66 12.36 -4.82 5.12
CA CYS A 66 12.42 -3.42 4.69
C CYS A 66 13.27 -2.56 5.65
N ILE A 67 13.24 -2.83 6.95
CA ILE A 67 14.17 -2.21 7.91
C ILE A 67 15.61 -2.62 7.63
N VAL A 68 15.87 -3.88 7.24
CA VAL A 68 17.22 -4.29 6.81
C VAL A 68 17.68 -3.48 5.59
N LEU A 69 16.81 -3.22 4.61
CA LEU A 69 17.12 -2.36 3.45
C LEU A 69 17.48 -0.93 3.89
N MET A 70 16.69 -0.37 4.81
CA MET A 70 16.97 0.95 5.39
C MET A 70 18.35 0.97 6.07
N VAL A 71 18.68 -0.02 6.89
CA VAL A 71 19.98 -0.06 7.58
C VAL A 71 21.16 -0.31 6.63
N VAL A 72 20.99 -1.10 5.56
CA VAL A 72 21.99 -1.18 4.48
C VAL A 72 22.24 0.19 3.86
N SER A 73 21.20 1.02 3.72
CA SER A 73 21.32 2.38 3.19
C SER A 73 22.01 3.32 4.17
N ILE A 74 21.62 3.29 5.45
CA ILE A 74 22.27 4.07 6.51
C ILE A 74 23.75 3.75 6.56
N THR A 75 24.14 2.46 6.62
CA THR A 75 25.56 2.08 6.61
C THR A 75 26.29 2.63 5.39
N SER A 76 25.71 2.49 4.20
CA SER A 76 26.32 2.95 2.94
C SER A 76 26.51 4.47 2.87
N ILE A 77 25.68 5.25 3.57
CA ILE A 77 25.84 6.71 3.67
C ILE A 77 27.12 7.07 4.45
N PHE A 78 27.48 6.28 5.47
CA PHE A 78 28.65 6.55 6.33
C PHE A 78 29.93 5.84 5.88
N SER A 79 29.85 4.60 5.40
CA SER A 79 31.01 3.79 4.97
C SER A 79 31.28 3.86 3.47
N GLY A 80 30.36 4.43 2.70
CA GLY A 80 30.42 4.51 1.23
C GLY A 80 29.51 3.48 0.55
N TYR A 81 29.21 3.73 -0.72
CA TYR A 81 28.17 3.03 -1.46
C TYR A 81 28.63 1.73 -2.15
N SER A 82 29.80 1.20 -1.79
CA SER A 82 30.37 0.02 -2.44
C SER A 82 29.40 -1.18 -2.35
N GLY A 83 29.10 -1.78 -3.50
CA GLY A 83 28.22 -2.96 -3.59
C GLY A 83 26.78 -2.75 -3.11
N ILE A 84 26.31 -1.51 -2.94
CA ILE A 84 24.97 -1.23 -2.38
C ILE A 84 23.86 -1.92 -3.17
N LYS A 85 23.93 -1.89 -4.50
CA LYS A 85 22.95 -2.51 -5.39
C LYS A 85 22.80 -4.00 -5.11
N GLU A 86 23.91 -4.73 -5.07
CA GLU A 86 23.91 -6.18 -4.86
C GLU A 86 23.40 -6.54 -3.46
N ARG A 87 23.80 -5.77 -2.43
CA ARG A 87 23.33 -5.90 -1.05
C ARG A 87 21.81 -5.68 -0.94
N LEU A 88 21.29 -4.61 -1.55
CA LEU A 88 19.86 -4.29 -1.51
C LEU A 88 19.03 -5.32 -2.29
N ILE A 89 19.43 -5.71 -3.50
CA ILE A 89 18.68 -6.72 -4.29
C ILE A 89 18.65 -8.07 -3.58
N HIS A 90 19.69 -8.43 -2.83
CA HIS A 90 19.73 -9.66 -2.04
C HIS A 90 18.63 -9.70 -0.97
N VAL A 91 18.33 -8.56 -0.34
CA VAL A 91 17.30 -8.44 0.71
C VAL A 91 15.92 -8.13 0.13
N ALA A 92 15.84 -7.33 -0.93
CA ALA A 92 14.57 -6.90 -1.52
C ALA A 92 13.77 -8.04 -2.16
N ARG A 93 14.43 -9.10 -2.62
CA ARG A 93 13.77 -10.29 -3.19
C ARG A 93 12.93 -11.05 -2.15
N PRO A 94 13.50 -11.51 -1.01
CA PRO A 94 12.68 -12.10 0.05
C PRO A 94 11.68 -11.09 0.63
N ALA A 95 12.04 -9.81 0.75
CA ALA A 95 11.10 -8.78 1.23
C ALA A 95 9.85 -8.71 0.34
N PHE A 96 10.04 -8.69 -0.98
CA PHE A 96 8.94 -8.67 -1.95
C PHE A 96 8.10 -9.96 -1.92
N PHE A 97 8.75 -11.12 -1.75
CA PHE A 97 8.03 -12.40 -1.59
C PHE A 97 7.13 -12.38 -0.36
N PHE A 98 7.68 -12.06 0.82
CA PHE A 98 6.90 -12.03 2.07
C PHE A 98 5.85 -10.93 2.07
N ALA A 99 6.12 -9.76 1.46
CA ALA A 99 5.12 -8.72 1.30
C ALA A 99 3.96 -9.17 0.41
N THR A 100 4.25 -9.85 -0.72
CA THR A 100 3.23 -10.38 -1.63
C THR A 100 2.42 -11.51 -0.98
N LEU A 101 3.08 -12.38 -0.20
CA LEU A 101 2.44 -13.46 0.53
C LEU A 101 1.53 -12.90 1.63
N GLY A 102 2.06 -11.99 2.45
CA GLY A 102 1.31 -11.36 3.52
C GLY A 102 0.09 -10.63 2.98
N ILE A 103 0.25 -9.73 2.00
CA ILE A 103 -0.87 -8.96 1.43
C ILE A 103 -1.95 -9.89 0.86
N GLY A 104 -1.57 -10.93 0.11
CA GLY A 104 -2.56 -11.84 -0.44
C GLY A 104 -3.23 -12.75 0.58
N LEU A 105 -2.54 -13.14 1.67
CA LEU A 105 -3.18 -13.80 2.80
C LEU A 105 -4.14 -12.87 3.55
N GLY A 106 -3.84 -11.58 3.62
CA GLY A 106 -4.76 -10.56 4.15
C GLY A 106 -5.99 -10.42 3.26
N GLY A 107 -5.80 -10.39 1.94
CA GLY A 107 -6.90 -10.43 0.99
C GLY A 107 -7.72 -11.72 1.07
N LEU A 108 -7.08 -12.87 1.31
CA LEU A 108 -7.76 -14.16 1.52
C LEU A 108 -8.56 -14.13 2.83
N TRP A 109 -8.02 -13.48 3.85
CA TRP A 109 -8.71 -13.32 5.11
C TRP A 109 -9.97 -12.46 4.97
N ALA A 110 -9.83 -11.30 4.33
CA ALA A 110 -10.94 -10.43 3.96
C ALA A 110 -11.98 -11.17 3.11
N TYR A 111 -11.53 -11.97 2.15
CA TYR A 111 -12.37 -12.80 1.31
C TYR A 111 -13.23 -13.79 2.11
N LEU A 112 -12.66 -14.43 3.14
CA LEU A 112 -13.32 -15.47 3.91
C LEU A 112 -14.29 -14.94 4.99
N ILE A 113 -14.07 -13.73 5.52
CA ILE A 113 -14.79 -13.25 6.71
C ILE A 113 -15.71 -12.05 6.46
N LEU A 114 -15.43 -11.21 5.46
CA LEU A 114 -16.13 -9.93 5.38
C LEU A 114 -17.55 -10.06 4.80
N ASP A 115 -18.52 -9.76 5.64
CA ASP A 115 -19.97 -9.74 5.37
C ASP A 115 -20.44 -8.67 4.34
N TRP A 116 -19.61 -7.72 3.92
CA TRP A 116 -20.12 -6.50 3.24
C TRP A 116 -19.24 -5.81 2.16
N GLY A 117 -18.26 -6.46 1.48
CA GLY A 117 -17.48 -5.63 0.52
C GLY A 117 -16.33 -6.20 -0.32
N GLY A 118 -16.16 -7.52 -0.39
CA GLY A 118 -15.12 -8.15 -1.22
C GLY A 118 -13.76 -8.32 -0.52
N TYR A 119 -12.78 -8.83 -1.27
CA TYR A 119 -11.49 -9.30 -0.74
C TYR A 119 -10.42 -8.18 -0.57
N TRP A 120 -10.74 -6.94 -0.97
CA TRP A 120 -9.88 -5.77 -0.77
C TRP A 120 -10.75 -4.51 -0.76
N ALA A 121 -10.64 -3.72 0.30
CA ALA A 121 -11.54 -2.61 0.60
C ALA A 121 -10.81 -1.26 0.73
N TRP A 122 -9.52 -1.17 0.42
CA TRP A 122 -8.74 0.08 0.59
C TRP A 122 -8.77 0.62 2.02
N ASP A 123 -8.97 -0.26 3.00
CA ASP A 123 -8.87 0.06 4.41
C ASP A 123 -7.50 0.69 4.72
N PRO A 124 -7.38 1.64 5.67
CA PRO A 124 -6.11 2.27 6.00
C PRO A 124 -4.97 1.29 6.28
N VAL A 125 -5.24 0.14 6.92
CA VAL A 125 -4.21 -0.88 7.21
C VAL A 125 -3.84 -1.66 5.95
N GLU A 126 -4.83 -2.05 5.13
CA GLU A 126 -4.60 -2.65 3.82
C GLU A 126 -3.73 -1.73 2.95
N THR A 127 -4.12 -0.46 2.85
CA THR A 127 -3.41 0.59 2.11
C THR A 127 -2.01 0.83 2.67
N GLY A 128 -1.86 0.85 4.00
CA GLY A 128 -0.58 0.96 4.68
C GLY A 128 0.37 -0.17 4.31
N SER A 129 -0.12 -1.41 4.23
CA SER A 129 0.69 -2.57 3.82
C SER A 129 1.13 -2.53 2.36
N LEU A 130 0.34 -1.88 1.50
CA LEU A 130 0.64 -1.73 0.08
C LEU A 130 1.80 -0.74 -0.19
N LEU A 131 1.97 0.29 0.65
CA LEU A 131 3.03 1.31 0.48
C LEU A 131 4.45 0.72 0.41
N PRO A 132 4.94 -0.07 1.39
CA PRO A 132 6.26 -0.68 1.29
C PRO A 132 6.35 -1.69 0.13
N TRP A 133 5.25 -2.36 -0.24
CA TRP A 133 5.22 -3.25 -1.39
C TRP A 133 5.48 -2.50 -2.71
N ILE A 134 4.80 -1.37 -2.93
CA ILE A 134 5.01 -0.50 -4.10
C ILE A 134 6.45 0.03 -4.11
N CYS A 135 6.98 0.44 -2.95
CA CYS A 135 8.37 0.90 -2.85
C CYS A 135 9.40 -0.20 -3.18
N LEU A 136 9.14 -1.45 -2.77
CA LEU A 136 9.95 -2.61 -3.15
C LEU A 136 9.92 -2.85 -4.67
N VAL A 137 8.77 -2.68 -5.33
CA VAL A 137 8.67 -2.73 -6.79
C VAL A 137 9.58 -1.68 -7.42
N VAL A 138 9.54 -0.43 -6.95
CA VAL A 138 10.43 0.64 -7.44
C VAL A 138 11.90 0.24 -7.28
N LEU A 139 12.30 -0.24 -6.09
CA LEU A 139 13.67 -0.66 -5.78
C LEU A 139 14.16 -1.76 -6.73
N LEU A 140 13.36 -2.82 -6.92
CA LEU A 140 13.70 -3.95 -7.78
C LEU A 140 13.85 -3.55 -9.25
N HIS A 141 13.19 -2.47 -9.68
CA HIS A 141 13.23 -1.94 -11.04
C HIS A 141 14.29 -0.84 -11.26
N LEU A 142 14.97 -0.36 -10.21
CA LEU A 142 16.11 0.56 -10.39
C LEU A 142 17.23 -0.01 -11.27
N ARG A 143 17.33 -1.34 -11.39
CA ARG A 143 18.32 -2.04 -12.25
C ARG A 143 17.93 -2.12 -13.72
N THR A 144 16.67 -1.89 -14.08
CA THR A 144 16.17 -2.06 -15.46
C THR A 144 16.21 -0.76 -16.26
N LYS A 145 16.53 0.37 -15.61
CA LYS A 145 16.63 1.67 -16.28
C LYS A 145 17.73 1.68 -17.35
N PRO A 146 17.56 2.46 -18.44
CA PRO A 146 18.55 2.56 -19.52
C PRO A 146 19.94 3.05 -19.07
N ASN A 147 20.01 3.85 -18.00
CA ASN A 147 21.25 4.38 -17.44
C ASN A 147 21.55 3.74 -16.08
N LYS A 148 22.82 3.72 -15.68
CA LYS A 148 23.20 3.31 -14.33
C LYS A 148 22.53 4.24 -13.31
N THR A 149 21.66 3.66 -12.48
CA THR A 149 21.05 4.36 -11.36
C THR A 149 22.13 4.78 -10.36
N PRO A 150 22.21 6.07 -9.98
CA PRO A 150 23.17 6.53 -8.98
C PRO A 150 22.97 5.85 -7.63
N ASP A 151 24.05 5.64 -6.89
CA ASP A 151 24.01 4.89 -5.63
C ASP A 151 23.17 5.57 -4.54
N HIS A 152 23.12 6.90 -4.53
CA HIS A 152 22.27 7.64 -3.59
C HIS A 152 20.77 7.43 -3.87
N VAL A 153 20.36 7.10 -5.11
CA VAL A 153 18.97 6.75 -5.43
C VAL A 153 18.63 5.38 -4.88
N TRP A 154 19.56 4.42 -4.97
CA TRP A 154 19.40 3.12 -4.32
C TRP A 154 19.23 3.26 -2.80
N ALA A 155 20.08 4.07 -2.15
CA ALA A 155 19.97 4.34 -0.73
C ALA A 155 18.68 5.07 -0.37
N GLY A 156 18.27 6.08 -1.14
CA GLY A 156 17.03 6.83 -0.88
C GLY A 156 15.79 5.95 -0.95
N VAL A 157 15.66 5.11 -1.98
CA VAL A 157 14.51 4.19 -2.10
C VAL A 157 14.53 3.15 -0.99
N ALA A 158 15.69 2.64 -0.59
CA ALA A 158 15.77 1.67 0.50
C ALA A 158 15.53 2.29 1.90
N LEU A 159 15.90 3.56 2.12
CA LEU A 159 15.42 4.33 3.28
C LEU A 159 13.89 4.47 3.25
N ALA A 160 13.32 4.78 2.09
CA ALA A 160 11.87 4.89 1.93
C ALA A 160 11.15 3.54 2.21
N CYS A 161 11.70 2.39 1.80
CA CYS A 161 11.14 1.08 2.16
C CYS A 161 10.98 0.94 3.68
N GLY A 162 12.03 1.23 4.47
CA GLY A 162 11.95 1.13 5.93
C GLY A 162 11.04 2.17 6.55
N ALA A 163 11.09 3.42 6.06
CA ALA A 163 10.22 4.49 6.54
C ALA A 163 8.73 4.18 6.29
N LEU A 164 8.38 3.64 5.11
CA LEU A 164 7.02 3.24 4.79
C LEU A 164 6.57 2.02 5.58
N SER A 165 7.48 1.09 5.93
CA SER A 165 7.16 0.00 6.85
C SER A 165 6.93 0.49 8.28
N LEU A 166 7.71 1.47 8.77
CA LEU A 166 7.42 2.13 10.06
C LEU A 166 6.08 2.86 10.01
N PHE A 167 5.77 3.52 8.90
CA PHE A 167 4.49 4.19 8.71
C PHE A 167 3.32 3.19 8.69
N ALA A 168 3.45 2.07 7.99
CA ALA A 168 2.44 1.01 7.98
C ALA A 168 2.21 0.40 9.37
N THR A 169 3.28 0.14 10.15
CA THR A 169 3.17 -0.29 11.55
C THR A 169 2.53 0.79 12.42
N MET A 170 2.83 2.07 12.18
CA MET A 170 2.21 3.17 12.91
C MET A 170 0.70 3.24 12.64
N VAL A 171 0.27 3.03 11.39
CA VAL A 171 -1.16 3.01 11.03
C VAL A 171 -1.92 1.91 11.77
N THR A 172 -1.34 0.72 11.95
CA THR A 172 -1.99 -0.38 12.71
C THR A 172 -1.99 -0.16 14.22
N ARG A 173 -1.02 0.60 14.75
CA ARG A 173 -0.77 0.68 16.20
C ARG A 173 -1.12 2.02 16.86
N ALA A 174 -1.34 3.09 16.10
CA ALA A 174 -1.62 4.42 16.64
C ALA A 174 -3.08 4.61 17.12
N GLY A 175 -3.63 3.64 17.84
CA GLY A 175 -4.85 3.76 18.66
C GLY A 175 -5.95 4.73 18.20
N GLY A 176 -6.56 4.47 17.03
CA GLY A 176 -7.70 5.27 16.55
C GLY A 176 -7.32 6.56 15.80
N VAL A 177 -6.03 6.83 15.53
CA VAL A 177 -5.63 7.91 14.60
C VAL A 177 -6.29 7.70 13.23
N TRP A 178 -6.38 6.45 12.77
CA TRP A 178 -7.20 6.02 11.64
C TRP A 178 -8.41 5.21 12.14
N ALA A 179 -9.26 5.83 12.96
CA ALA A 179 -10.38 5.17 13.66
C ALA A 179 -11.37 4.40 12.75
N VAL A 180 -11.38 4.70 11.44
CA VAL A 180 -12.25 4.00 10.48
C VAL A 180 -11.72 2.62 10.10
N SER A 181 -10.44 2.34 10.38
CA SER A 181 -9.89 1.02 10.08
C SER A 181 -10.35 -0.02 11.09
N VAL A 182 -11.00 -1.07 10.60
CA VAL A 182 -11.42 -2.24 11.39
C VAL A 182 -10.25 -3.00 12.01
N HIS A 183 -9.03 -2.75 11.51
CA HIS A 183 -7.77 -3.34 11.95
C HIS A 183 -7.03 -2.49 13.01
N THR A 184 -7.64 -1.45 13.59
CA THR A 184 -7.01 -0.63 14.64
C THR A 184 -7.25 -1.19 16.04
N PHE A 185 -6.25 -1.13 16.93
CA PHE A 185 -6.26 -1.88 18.21
C PHE A 185 -6.45 -1.07 19.51
N VAL A 186 -6.75 0.23 19.48
CA VAL A 186 -7.10 1.03 20.68
C VAL A 186 -8.02 2.18 20.26
N VAL A 187 -9.07 2.49 21.01
CA VAL A 187 -9.89 3.71 20.82
C VAL A 187 -10.11 4.35 22.19
N GLU A 188 -9.57 5.56 22.40
CA GLU A 188 -9.92 6.41 23.55
C GLU A 188 -10.72 7.62 23.08
N SER A 189 -11.86 7.88 23.73
CA SER A 189 -12.92 8.76 23.22
C SER A 189 -13.10 10.05 24.03
N THR A 190 -12.03 10.82 24.29
CA THR A 190 -12.16 12.08 25.04
C THR A 190 -11.29 13.21 24.48
N GLY A 191 -11.88 14.04 23.60
CA GLY A 191 -11.31 15.31 23.14
C GLY A 191 -11.90 15.80 21.81
N THR A 192 -11.77 17.09 21.50
CA THR A 192 -11.93 17.56 20.10
C THR A 192 -10.75 17.02 19.31
N THR A 193 -11.01 16.08 18.41
CA THR A 193 -9.95 15.41 17.64
C THR A 193 -9.32 16.39 16.64
N PRO A 194 -7.98 16.51 16.60
CA PRO A 194 -7.29 17.26 15.57
C PRO A 194 -7.68 16.77 14.19
N THR A 195 -7.76 17.70 13.24
CA THR A 195 -8.18 17.41 11.86
C THR A 195 -7.06 16.80 11.01
N ASP A 196 -5.82 16.73 11.53
CA ASP A 196 -4.67 16.17 10.83
C ASP A 196 -4.03 14.99 11.60
N VAL A 197 -3.39 14.08 10.84
CA VAL A 197 -2.76 12.86 11.37
C VAL A 197 -1.73 13.17 12.46
N PHE A 198 -0.89 14.19 12.23
CA PHE A 198 0.20 14.51 13.14
C PHE A 198 -0.35 15.04 14.46
N GLY A 199 -1.36 15.92 14.42
CA GLY A 199 -2.08 16.38 15.60
C GLY A 199 -2.68 15.22 16.42
N ARG A 200 -3.32 14.24 15.77
CA ARG A 200 -3.87 13.06 16.47
C ARG A 200 -2.78 12.20 17.12
N ILE A 201 -1.65 12.02 16.44
CA ILE A 201 -0.49 11.34 17.03
C ILE A 201 0.02 12.09 18.27
N MET A 202 0.00 13.43 18.26
CA MET A 202 0.45 14.22 19.41
C MET A 202 -0.45 14.06 20.65
N ILE A 203 -1.72 13.66 20.50
CA ILE A 203 -2.60 13.36 21.65
C ILE A 203 -2.14 12.10 22.37
N LEU A 204 -1.66 11.10 21.63
CA LEU A 204 -1.20 9.84 22.22
C LEU A 204 0.03 10.02 23.12
N LEU A 205 0.73 11.15 23.04
CA LEU A 205 2.01 11.39 23.75
C LEU A 205 1.93 11.25 25.26
N SER A 206 0.76 11.46 25.88
CA SER A 206 0.60 11.30 27.33
C SER A 206 0.42 9.84 27.76
N ASP A 207 0.15 8.92 26.84
CA ASP A 207 0.01 7.50 27.13
C ASP A 207 1.31 6.72 26.83
N PHE A 208 1.47 5.56 27.45
CA PHE A 208 2.56 4.63 27.17
C PHE A 208 2.56 4.17 25.71
N SER A 209 1.38 4.04 25.10
CA SER A 209 1.25 3.78 23.65
C SER A 209 1.81 4.91 22.79
N GLY A 210 1.84 6.15 23.30
CA GLY A 210 2.42 7.31 22.62
C GLY A 210 3.92 7.17 22.35
N ILE A 211 4.68 6.60 23.28
CA ILE A 211 6.13 6.41 23.13
C ILE A 211 6.44 5.52 21.93
N GLU A 212 5.68 4.44 21.74
CA GLU A 212 5.81 3.55 20.59
C GLU A 212 5.62 4.33 19.28
N VAL A 213 4.51 5.09 19.18
CA VAL A 213 4.17 5.86 17.99
C VAL A 213 5.21 6.94 17.70
N VAL A 214 5.75 7.60 18.72
CA VAL A 214 6.85 8.58 18.58
C VAL A 214 8.12 7.94 18.06
N VAL A 215 8.49 6.75 18.53
CA VAL A 215 9.67 6.03 18.03
C VAL A 215 9.53 5.76 16.53
N TYR A 216 8.34 5.35 16.06
CA TYR A 216 8.08 5.14 14.63
C TYR A 216 8.13 6.45 13.85
N LEU A 217 7.45 7.50 14.34
CA LEU A 217 7.43 8.83 13.72
C LEU A 217 8.84 9.43 13.60
N VAL A 218 9.63 9.41 14.68
CA VAL A 218 11.01 9.89 14.67
C VAL A 218 11.87 9.04 13.74
N GLY A 219 11.66 7.72 13.67
CA GLY A 219 12.35 6.86 12.71
C GLY A 219 12.10 7.25 11.26
N ILE A 220 10.85 7.59 10.92
CA ILE A 220 10.47 8.09 9.58
C ILE A 220 11.14 9.42 9.28
N ILE A 221 11.03 10.39 10.19
CA ILE A 221 11.62 11.73 10.02
C ILE A 221 13.15 11.64 9.95
N GLN A 222 13.75 10.74 10.72
CA GLN A 222 15.19 10.49 10.69
C GLN A 222 15.64 9.86 9.37
N ALA A 223 14.86 8.97 8.77
CA ALA A 223 15.16 8.45 7.43
C ALA A 223 15.17 9.58 6.39
N ILE A 224 14.21 10.51 6.45
CA ILE A 224 14.18 11.72 5.62
C ILE A 224 15.41 12.59 5.87
N GLY A 225 15.72 12.87 7.15
CA GLY A 225 16.87 13.69 7.56
C GLY A 225 18.20 13.11 7.09
N LEU A 226 18.41 11.79 7.24
CA LEU A 226 19.61 11.08 6.77
C LEU A 226 19.74 11.15 5.26
N PHE A 227 18.63 10.97 4.53
CA PHE A 227 18.63 11.10 3.08
C PHE A 227 19.06 12.51 2.65
N LEU A 228 18.39 13.55 3.16
CA LEU A 228 18.68 14.94 2.79
C LEU A 228 20.11 15.36 3.19
N ALA A 229 20.57 14.96 4.38
CA ALA A 229 21.94 15.19 4.83
C ALA A 229 22.97 14.54 3.88
N SER A 230 22.70 13.31 3.40
CA SER A 230 23.56 12.64 2.44
C SER A 230 23.60 13.35 1.07
N ARG A 231 22.52 14.04 0.69
CA ARG A 231 22.44 14.80 -0.57
C ARG A 231 23.19 16.13 -0.50
N LEU A 232 23.20 16.79 0.67
CA LEU A 232 23.98 18.01 0.92
C LEU A 232 25.49 17.79 0.71
N GLY A 233 25.99 16.58 0.93
CA GLY A 233 27.41 16.24 0.72
C GLY A 233 28.35 16.67 1.86
N PHE A 234 27.78 17.16 2.98
CA PHE A 234 28.53 17.50 4.19
C PHE A 234 28.48 16.34 5.19
N ARG A 235 29.58 16.16 5.94
CA ARG A 235 29.61 15.15 7.02
C ARG A 235 28.69 15.58 8.16
N PHE A 236 27.94 14.64 8.70
CA PHE A 236 27.13 14.78 9.90
C PHE A 236 27.46 13.64 10.87
N SER A 237 27.05 13.81 12.12
CA SER A 237 27.41 12.90 13.20
C SER A 237 26.72 11.54 13.08
N PHE A 238 27.47 10.47 13.38
CA PHE A 238 26.90 9.14 13.51
C PHE A 238 26.00 9.01 14.75
N TYR A 239 26.13 9.91 15.74
CA TYR A 239 25.38 9.83 17.00
C TYR A 239 23.87 9.93 16.80
N TRP A 240 23.40 10.56 15.73
CA TRP A 240 21.97 10.65 15.43
C TRP A 240 21.29 9.29 15.34
N VAL A 241 21.99 8.25 14.89
CA VAL A 241 21.38 6.92 14.74
C VAL A 241 21.05 6.25 16.09
N TYR A 242 21.59 6.76 17.21
CA TYR A 242 21.22 6.32 18.55
C TYR A 242 19.97 6.99 19.10
N LEU A 243 19.32 7.89 18.34
CA LEU A 243 18.15 8.64 18.80
C LEU A 243 16.97 7.71 19.14
N LEU A 244 16.68 6.72 18.29
CA LEU A 244 15.54 5.81 18.50
C LEU A 244 15.66 4.99 19.80
N PRO A 245 16.78 4.27 20.07
CA PRO A 245 16.92 3.56 21.34
C PRO A 245 16.98 4.50 22.54
N ALA A 246 17.49 5.74 22.37
CA ALA A 246 17.50 6.73 23.44
C ALA A 246 16.07 7.18 23.81
N ILE A 247 15.20 7.45 22.83
CA ILE A 247 13.80 7.80 23.08
C ILE A 247 13.06 6.64 23.76
N ALA A 248 13.25 5.41 23.27
CA ALA A 248 12.65 4.23 23.90
C ALA A 248 13.15 4.03 25.34
N LEU A 249 14.44 4.26 25.60
CA LEU A 249 14.99 4.19 26.96
C LEU A 249 14.44 5.29 27.88
N LEU A 250 14.28 6.52 27.37
CA LEU A 250 13.64 7.60 28.14
C LEU A 250 12.21 7.19 28.53
N GLY A 251 11.43 6.68 27.58
CA GLY A 251 10.08 6.19 27.84
C GLY A 251 10.02 5.12 28.95
N LEU A 252 11.02 4.24 29.02
CA LEU A 252 11.12 3.25 30.09
C LEU A 252 11.41 3.87 31.47
N ILE A 253 12.20 4.95 31.52
CA ILE A 253 12.65 5.56 32.78
C ILE A 253 11.56 6.41 33.44
N GLY A 254 10.65 7.01 32.70
CA GLY A 254 9.61 7.89 33.30
C GLY A 254 8.25 7.86 32.64
N GLY A 255 7.95 6.85 31.83
CA GLY A 255 6.62 6.59 31.28
C GLY A 255 6.13 7.61 30.24
N GLY A 256 4.86 7.48 29.83
CA GLY A 256 4.21 8.37 28.85
C GLY A 256 4.22 9.85 29.30
N ASP A 257 4.18 10.06 30.61
CA ASP A 257 4.21 11.37 31.25
C ASP A 257 5.51 12.17 31.07
N ILE A 258 6.64 11.55 30.68
CA ILE A 258 7.89 12.31 30.41
C ILE A 258 7.67 13.36 29.32
N LEU A 259 6.97 12.98 28.26
CA LEU A 259 6.70 13.90 27.16
C LEU A 259 5.53 14.81 27.55
N GLY A 260 4.48 14.27 28.18
CA GLY A 260 3.30 15.04 28.61
C GLY A 260 3.58 16.18 29.59
N ASN A 261 4.50 16.00 30.55
CA ASN A 261 4.75 16.95 31.65
C ASN A 261 5.85 17.98 31.40
N LEU A 262 6.39 18.06 30.18
CA LEU A 262 7.35 19.11 29.84
C LEU A 262 6.64 20.48 29.85
N PRO A 263 7.21 21.52 30.50
CA PRO A 263 6.58 22.85 30.64
C PRO A 263 6.38 23.62 29.32
N LEU A 264 6.68 23.01 28.18
CA LEU A 264 6.57 23.56 26.83
C LEU A 264 5.78 22.62 25.91
N GLN A 265 4.63 22.14 26.37
CA GLN A 265 3.80 21.13 25.68
C GLN A 265 3.44 21.52 24.24
N SER A 266 3.21 22.81 23.97
CA SER A 266 2.96 23.35 22.63
C SER A 266 4.17 23.32 21.69
N THR A 267 5.38 23.12 22.21
CA THR A 267 6.63 23.07 21.43
C THR A 267 7.15 21.66 21.20
N ILE A 268 6.67 20.66 21.95
CA ILE A 268 7.08 19.26 21.83
C ILE A 268 7.02 18.76 20.40
N PRO A 269 5.94 19.01 19.61
CA PRO A 269 5.88 18.51 18.25
C PRO A 269 7.00 19.09 17.37
N THR A 270 7.32 20.38 17.55
CA THR A 270 8.43 21.05 16.86
C THR A 270 9.78 20.45 17.27
N VAL A 271 9.98 20.17 18.56
CA VAL A 271 11.21 19.55 19.07
C VAL A 271 11.39 18.14 18.50
N ILE A 272 10.33 17.32 18.46
CA ILE A 272 10.35 15.98 17.87
C ILE A 272 10.77 16.04 16.40
N VAL A 273 10.18 16.95 15.62
CA VAL A 273 10.54 17.14 14.21
C VAL A 273 11.99 17.58 14.05
N LEU A 274 12.45 18.55 14.84
CA LEU A 274 13.84 19.04 14.79
C LEU A 274 14.86 17.97 15.19
N LEU A 275 14.55 17.15 16.20
CA LEU A 275 15.39 16.03 16.62
C LEU A 275 15.46 14.96 15.54
N GLY A 276 14.33 14.59 14.93
CA GLY A 276 14.30 13.66 13.80
C GLY A 276 15.10 14.16 12.60
N LEU A 277 14.98 15.45 12.27
CA LEU A 277 15.74 16.11 11.21
C LEU A 277 17.20 16.43 11.59
N GLY A 278 17.65 16.05 12.80
CA GLY A 278 18.98 16.34 13.32
C GLY A 278 20.15 16.14 12.35
N PRO A 279 20.26 15.00 11.63
CA PRO A 279 21.30 14.80 10.61
C PRO A 279 21.30 15.88 9.53
N PHE A 280 20.11 16.27 9.06
CA PHE A 280 19.94 17.28 8.03
C PHE A 280 20.25 18.68 8.56
N VAL A 281 19.78 19.01 9.76
CA VAL A 281 20.07 20.28 10.43
C VAL A 281 21.58 20.44 10.66
N GLU A 282 22.26 19.41 11.17
CA GLU A 282 23.71 19.44 11.38
C GLU A 282 24.48 19.61 10.06
N ALA A 283 24.13 18.84 9.03
CA ALA A 283 24.73 18.97 7.70
C ALA A 283 24.46 20.36 7.10
N GLY A 284 23.25 20.89 7.28
CA GLY A 284 22.83 22.22 6.85
C GLY A 284 23.66 23.32 7.50
N ILE A 285 23.80 23.32 8.82
CA ILE A 285 24.64 24.28 9.55
C ILE A 285 26.09 24.25 9.05
N ARG A 286 26.64 23.05 8.85
CA ARG A 286 28.01 22.88 8.31
C ARG A 286 28.18 23.33 6.87
N SER A 287 27.09 23.35 6.10
CA SER A 287 27.10 23.80 4.71
C SER A 287 27.04 25.32 4.55
N LEU A 288 26.58 26.06 5.57
CA LEU A 288 26.42 27.52 5.50
C LEU A 288 27.67 28.28 5.02
N PRO A 289 28.90 27.96 5.47
CA PRO A 289 30.10 28.67 5.04
C PRO A 289 30.44 28.49 3.56
N SER A 290 29.93 27.45 2.90
CA SER A 290 30.21 27.18 1.48
C SER A 290 29.37 28.02 0.51
N GLY A 291 28.37 28.74 1.02
CA GLY A 291 27.44 29.52 0.22
C GLY A 291 26.40 28.65 -0.50
N HIS A 292 25.17 29.14 -0.55
CA HIS A 292 24.06 28.48 -1.25
C HIS A 292 23.47 29.42 -2.29
N ASP A 293 22.95 28.83 -3.37
CA ASP A 293 22.16 29.58 -4.35
C ASP A 293 20.77 29.83 -3.80
N TRP A 294 20.62 30.97 -3.11
CA TRP A 294 19.39 31.38 -2.43
C TRP A 294 18.19 31.51 -3.38
N GLY A 295 18.40 31.66 -4.69
CA GLY A 295 17.32 31.68 -5.67
C GLY A 295 16.52 30.37 -5.69
N TRP A 296 17.21 29.23 -5.53
CA TRP A 296 16.55 27.91 -5.47
C TRP A 296 15.88 27.63 -4.12
N PHE A 297 16.32 28.29 -3.05
CA PHE A 297 15.69 28.18 -1.73
C PHE A 297 14.31 28.83 -1.66
N ALA A 298 13.91 29.60 -2.69
CA ALA A 298 12.53 30.04 -2.85
C ALA A 298 11.54 28.87 -2.87
N ILE A 299 11.89 27.72 -3.44
CA ILE A 299 10.98 26.56 -3.53
C ILE A 299 10.66 25.99 -2.12
N PRO A 300 11.65 25.57 -1.29
CA PRO A 300 11.36 25.24 0.11
C PRO A 300 10.75 26.39 0.89
N GLY A 301 11.13 27.64 0.63
CA GLY A 301 10.54 28.81 1.28
C GLY A 301 9.04 28.94 1.04
N ILE A 302 8.57 28.66 -0.18
CA ILE A 302 7.14 28.61 -0.51
C ILE A 302 6.47 27.47 0.27
N MET A 303 7.06 26.28 0.33
CA MET A 303 6.50 25.16 1.10
C MET A 303 6.31 25.54 2.58
N VAL A 304 7.35 26.09 3.21
CA VAL A 304 7.29 26.57 4.60
C VAL A 304 6.20 27.63 4.77
N GLY A 305 6.03 28.54 3.81
CA GLY A 305 4.95 29.51 3.79
C GLY A 305 3.57 28.86 3.74
N LEU A 306 3.36 27.89 2.84
CA LEU A 306 2.12 27.14 2.71
C LEU A 306 1.77 26.37 3.99
N ARG A 307 2.77 25.85 4.71
CA ARG A 307 2.55 25.20 6.02
C ARG A 307 1.83 26.10 7.03
N PHE A 308 2.09 27.41 7.03
CA PHE A 308 1.35 28.33 7.91
C PHE A 308 -0.09 28.59 7.46
N VAL A 309 -0.41 28.28 6.20
CA VAL A 309 -1.77 28.38 5.66
C VAL A 309 -2.58 27.12 5.99
N HIS A 310 -2.05 25.92 5.70
CA HIS A 310 -2.81 24.68 5.84
C HIS A 310 -2.55 23.88 7.12
N GLY A 311 -1.51 24.20 7.90
CA GLY A 311 -1.22 23.61 9.21
C GLY A 311 -0.70 22.16 9.22
N MET A 312 -0.94 21.35 8.19
CA MET A 312 -0.56 19.93 8.15
C MET A 312 0.96 19.67 8.15
N VAL A 313 1.47 19.11 9.25
CA VAL A 313 2.91 18.89 9.45
C VAL A 313 3.44 17.72 8.61
N LEU A 314 2.78 16.57 8.61
CA LEU A 314 3.27 15.38 7.92
C LEU A 314 3.33 15.59 6.40
N PHE A 315 2.31 16.24 5.83
CA PHE A 315 2.28 16.62 4.42
C PHE A 315 3.45 17.54 4.07
N GLU A 316 3.72 18.55 4.92
CA GLU A 316 4.82 19.48 4.71
C GLU A 316 6.20 18.82 4.81
N LEU A 317 6.39 17.83 5.70
CA LEU A 317 7.66 17.10 5.75
C LEU A 317 7.95 16.37 4.43
N ILE A 318 6.91 15.86 3.76
CA ILE A 318 7.02 15.22 2.45
C ILE A 318 7.25 16.28 1.35
N SER A 319 6.55 17.41 1.40
CA SER A 319 6.73 18.52 0.45
C SER A 319 8.17 19.04 0.49
N LEU A 320 8.73 19.22 1.70
CA LEU A 320 10.10 19.65 1.94
C LEU A 320 11.12 18.59 1.52
N LEU A 321 10.84 17.30 1.74
CA LEU A 321 11.68 16.22 1.21
C LEU A 321 11.84 16.36 -0.32
N PHE A 322 10.76 16.64 -1.05
CA PHE A 322 10.81 16.79 -2.50
C PHE A 322 11.44 18.11 -2.93
N ALA A 323 11.15 19.22 -2.24
CA ALA A 323 11.76 20.51 -2.51
C ALA A 323 13.28 20.47 -2.28
N PHE A 324 13.73 19.96 -1.14
CA PHE A 324 15.15 19.81 -0.85
C PHE A 324 15.82 18.76 -1.74
N GLY A 325 15.13 17.65 -2.03
CA GLY A 325 15.58 16.64 -2.98
C GLY A 325 15.89 17.23 -4.36
N LEU A 326 15.04 18.14 -4.84
CA LEU A 326 15.24 18.88 -6.10
C LEU A 326 16.47 19.80 -6.05
N ILE A 327 16.58 20.66 -5.02
CA ILE A 327 17.63 21.69 -5.02
C ILE A 327 19.03 21.14 -4.71
N PHE A 328 19.12 19.97 -4.05
CA PHE A 328 20.39 19.28 -3.79
C PHE A 328 20.82 18.31 -4.91
N GLU A 329 20.10 18.30 -6.03
CA GLU A 329 20.61 17.63 -7.23
C GLU A 329 21.74 18.42 -7.87
N LYS A 330 22.77 17.70 -8.33
CA LYS A 330 23.94 18.30 -9.01
C LYS A 330 23.52 19.00 -10.29
N ASP A 331 22.57 18.42 -11.02
CA ASP A 331 21.98 18.97 -12.22
C ASP A 331 20.47 19.09 -12.01
N LYS A 332 20.06 20.23 -11.44
CA LYS A 332 18.68 20.51 -11.02
C LYS A 332 17.69 20.42 -12.19
N MET A 333 18.11 20.83 -13.40
CA MET A 333 17.25 20.79 -14.59
C MET A 333 17.02 19.37 -15.12
N LYS A 334 17.90 18.41 -14.78
CA LYS A 334 17.70 16.98 -15.07
C LYS A 334 16.94 16.24 -13.96
N ALA A 335 16.65 16.90 -12.84
CA ALA A 335 15.99 16.33 -11.67
C ALA A 335 14.44 16.37 -11.75
N TRP A 336 13.88 16.24 -12.96
CA TRP A 336 12.44 16.31 -13.23
C TRP A 336 11.61 15.30 -12.42
N GLY A 337 12.21 14.21 -11.95
CA GLY A 337 11.56 13.23 -11.07
C GLY A 337 11.12 13.83 -9.72
N TRP A 338 11.93 14.69 -9.10
CA TRP A 338 11.56 15.37 -7.85
C TRP A 338 10.46 16.40 -8.07
N SER A 339 10.53 17.14 -9.18
CA SER A 339 9.46 18.07 -9.55
C SER A 339 8.15 17.34 -9.82
N SER A 340 8.18 16.24 -10.57
CA SER A 340 6.99 15.41 -10.81
C SER A 340 6.40 14.85 -9.52
N ALA A 341 7.25 14.42 -8.58
CA ALA A 341 6.83 13.97 -7.26
C ALA A 341 6.14 15.08 -6.46
N GLY A 342 6.71 16.29 -6.45
CA GLY A 342 6.10 17.47 -5.80
C GLY A 342 4.77 17.88 -6.44
N VAL A 343 4.68 17.87 -7.77
CA VAL A 343 3.42 18.15 -8.48
C VAL A 343 2.36 17.12 -8.14
N VAL A 344 2.69 15.82 -8.19
CA VAL A 344 1.74 14.75 -7.86
C VAL A 344 1.36 14.78 -6.38
N LEU A 345 2.25 15.17 -5.47
CA LEU A 345 1.95 15.35 -4.05
C LEU A 345 0.79 16.35 -3.84
N PHE A 346 0.92 17.56 -4.40
CA PHE A 346 -0.12 18.59 -4.30
C PHE A 346 -1.37 18.25 -5.10
N LEU A 347 -1.22 17.62 -6.27
CA LEU A 347 -2.36 17.15 -7.07
C LEU A 347 -3.17 16.11 -6.29
N SER A 348 -2.50 15.14 -5.67
CA SER A 348 -3.13 14.11 -4.84
C SER A 348 -3.83 14.72 -3.63
N ALA A 349 -3.24 15.75 -3.01
CA ALA A 349 -3.84 16.45 -1.89
C ALA A 349 -5.10 17.22 -2.28
N SER A 350 -5.14 17.76 -3.49
CA SER A 350 -6.35 18.37 -4.04
C SER A 350 -7.42 17.31 -4.34
N TRP A 351 -7.02 16.18 -4.93
CA TRP A 351 -7.91 15.10 -5.32
C TRP A 351 -8.54 14.37 -4.14
N SER A 352 -7.81 14.21 -3.04
CA SER A 352 -8.34 13.65 -1.79
C SER A 352 -9.16 14.65 -0.96
N GLY A 353 -9.28 15.91 -1.39
CA GLY A 353 -9.94 16.97 -0.63
C GLY A 353 -9.16 17.44 0.60
N MET A 354 -7.91 17.00 0.76
CA MET A 354 -7.06 17.31 1.91
C MET A 354 -6.57 18.77 1.91
N LEU A 355 -6.43 19.40 0.74
CA LEU A 355 -6.04 20.79 0.57
C LEU A 355 -6.95 21.53 -0.41
N GLU A 356 -7.13 22.83 -0.19
CA GLU A 356 -7.81 23.70 -1.14
C GLU A 356 -7.05 23.81 -2.46
N VAL A 357 -7.80 23.86 -3.57
CA VAL A 357 -7.25 23.82 -4.94
C VAL A 357 -6.21 24.92 -5.19
N TRP A 358 -6.40 26.12 -4.65
CA TRP A 358 -5.48 27.23 -4.87
C TRP A 358 -4.13 27.03 -4.11
N ILE A 359 -4.15 26.40 -2.93
CA ILE A 359 -2.94 26.04 -2.18
C ILE A 359 -2.13 25.03 -3.00
N CYS A 360 -2.82 24.01 -3.53
CA CYS A 360 -2.20 23.02 -4.40
C CYS A 360 -1.66 23.62 -5.69
N ALA A 361 -2.38 24.56 -6.30
CA ALA A 361 -1.90 25.27 -7.49
C ALA A 361 -0.60 26.03 -7.22
N ILE A 362 -0.47 26.73 -6.09
CA ILE A 362 0.77 27.41 -5.71
C ILE A 362 1.91 26.39 -5.52
N GLY A 363 1.65 25.30 -4.79
CA GLY A 363 2.62 24.23 -4.56
C GLY A 363 3.13 23.59 -5.86
N MET A 364 2.21 23.24 -6.76
CA MET A 364 2.54 22.70 -8.09
C MET A 364 3.34 23.70 -8.92
N CYS A 365 2.91 24.96 -8.96
CA CYS A 365 3.62 26.03 -9.65
C CYS A 365 5.06 26.18 -9.13
N ALA A 366 5.29 26.08 -7.81
CA ALA A 366 6.64 26.15 -7.25
C ALA A 366 7.55 25.05 -7.81
N PHE A 367 7.05 23.81 -7.92
CA PHE A 367 7.82 22.69 -8.47
C PHE A 367 8.03 22.75 -9.99
N ILE A 368 7.13 23.38 -10.75
CA ILE A 368 7.24 23.52 -12.21
C ILE A 368 8.06 24.75 -12.60
N SER A 369 8.03 25.81 -11.77
CA SER A 369 8.66 27.10 -12.05
C SER A 369 10.11 27.05 -12.54
N PRO A 370 10.98 26.12 -12.09
CA PRO A 370 12.36 26.09 -12.58
C PRO A 370 12.48 25.83 -14.08
N TRP A 371 11.61 25.00 -14.65
CA TRP A 371 11.61 24.71 -16.09
C TRP A 371 11.04 25.85 -16.93
N ILE A 372 10.22 26.71 -16.33
CA ILE A 372 9.66 27.90 -16.99
C ILE A 372 10.68 29.05 -16.95
N ILE A 373 11.36 29.23 -15.81
CA ILE A 373 12.23 30.40 -15.57
C ILE A 373 13.65 30.14 -16.07
N PHE A 374 14.19 28.95 -15.82
CA PHE A 374 15.59 28.59 -16.11
C PHE A 374 15.72 27.55 -17.23
N GLY A 375 14.61 27.13 -17.84
CA GLY A 375 14.62 26.23 -18.98
C GLY A 375 15.35 26.85 -20.16
N GLU A 376 16.40 26.19 -20.66
CA GLU A 376 16.93 26.52 -21.97
C GLU A 376 15.93 26.05 -23.03
N ASP A 377 15.64 26.91 -24.03
CA ASP A 377 14.91 26.56 -25.25
C ASP A 377 15.74 25.58 -26.10
N LYS A 378 15.89 24.35 -25.61
CA LYS A 378 16.29 23.24 -26.47
C LYS A 378 15.04 22.71 -27.10
N GLU A 379 14.92 22.82 -28.42
CA GLU A 379 13.97 22.03 -29.20
C GLU A 379 14.20 20.54 -28.90
N SER A 380 13.50 20.04 -27.89
CA SER A 380 13.36 18.62 -27.65
C SER A 380 12.53 18.10 -28.81
N LYS A 381 13.19 17.47 -29.79
CA LYS A 381 12.53 16.68 -30.84
C LYS A 381 11.91 15.44 -30.21
N PHE A 382 10.80 15.64 -29.51
CA PHE A 382 9.98 14.59 -28.97
C PHE A 382 9.28 13.90 -30.14
N SER A 383 9.53 12.60 -30.30
CA SER A 383 8.94 11.81 -31.37
C SER A 383 8.43 10.50 -30.81
N PHE A 384 7.12 10.30 -30.91
CA PHE A 384 6.47 9.03 -30.59
C PHE A 384 6.88 7.88 -31.50
N LYS A 385 7.59 8.14 -32.61
CA LYS A 385 8.07 7.12 -33.56
C LYS A 385 9.47 6.60 -33.25
N GLU A 386 10.22 7.29 -32.40
CA GLU A 386 11.60 6.90 -32.11
C GLU A 386 11.67 5.74 -31.10
N ARG A 387 12.20 4.59 -31.54
CA ARG A 387 12.41 3.39 -30.70
C ARG A 387 13.14 3.71 -29.39
N LYS A 388 14.18 4.55 -29.43
CA LYS A 388 14.96 4.94 -28.24
C LYS A 388 14.10 5.62 -27.19
N TYR A 389 13.22 6.53 -27.62
CA TYR A 389 12.31 7.24 -26.72
C TYR A 389 11.24 6.29 -26.15
N GLN A 390 10.63 5.47 -27.00
CA GLN A 390 9.63 4.48 -26.59
C GLN A 390 10.17 3.48 -25.56
N GLN A 391 11.38 2.95 -25.78
CA GLN A 391 12.03 2.05 -24.83
C GLN A 391 12.36 2.75 -23.51
N ARG A 392 12.79 4.01 -23.57
CA ARG A 392 13.01 4.80 -22.37
C ARG A 392 11.70 4.97 -21.59
N LEU A 393 10.59 5.28 -22.25
CA LEU A 393 9.30 5.39 -21.59
C LEU A 393 8.94 4.08 -20.86
N ALA A 394 8.94 2.95 -21.59
CA ALA A 394 8.58 1.65 -21.03
C ALA A 394 9.48 1.21 -19.86
N LEU A 395 10.79 1.46 -19.93
CA LEU A 395 11.75 1.07 -18.89
C LEU A 395 11.75 2.01 -17.67
N TRP A 396 11.29 3.26 -17.81
CA TRP A 396 11.13 4.18 -16.68
C TRP A 396 9.77 4.05 -15.99
N SER A 397 8.73 3.53 -16.67
CA SER A 397 7.39 3.37 -16.10
C SER A 397 7.37 2.63 -14.75
N PRO A 398 8.05 1.47 -14.57
CA PRO A 398 8.07 0.75 -13.29
C PRO A 398 8.69 1.50 -12.10
N VAL A 399 9.32 2.65 -12.35
CA VAL A 399 9.93 3.48 -11.32
C VAL A 399 9.21 4.82 -11.19
N VAL A 400 8.91 5.48 -12.30
CA VAL A 400 8.29 6.81 -12.30
C VAL A 400 6.79 6.69 -12.07
N VAL A 401 6.08 5.95 -12.92
CA VAL A 401 4.62 5.80 -12.78
C VAL A 401 4.27 5.13 -11.44
N VAL A 402 5.02 4.08 -11.07
CA VAL A 402 4.85 3.39 -9.77
C VAL A 402 5.21 4.31 -8.60
N GLY A 403 6.28 5.09 -8.70
CA GLY A 403 6.67 6.04 -7.65
C GLY A 403 5.68 7.20 -7.49
N LEU A 404 5.06 7.66 -8.56
CA LEU A 404 4.00 8.66 -8.50
C LEU A 404 2.71 8.07 -7.93
N TYR A 405 2.39 6.82 -8.27
CA TYR A 405 1.28 6.09 -7.67
C TYR A 405 1.49 5.89 -6.16
N LEU A 406 2.71 5.58 -5.72
CA LEU A 406 3.07 5.51 -4.30
C LEU A 406 2.75 6.82 -3.55
N ILE A 407 3.05 7.98 -4.17
CA ILE A 407 2.76 9.30 -3.58
C ILE A 407 1.25 9.50 -3.48
N LEU A 408 0.50 9.18 -4.54
CA LEU A 408 -0.96 9.23 -4.53
C LEU A 408 -1.53 8.38 -3.38
N THR A 409 -1.15 7.10 -3.30
CA THR A 409 -1.62 6.18 -2.26
C THR A 409 -1.27 6.68 -0.86
N LEU A 410 -0.05 7.21 -0.66
CA LEU A 410 0.36 7.79 0.62
C LEU A 410 -0.51 8.98 1.01
N VAL A 411 -0.80 9.88 0.07
CA VAL A 411 -1.64 11.07 0.34
C VAL A 411 -3.09 10.68 0.62
N ILE A 412 -3.66 9.72 -0.12
CA ILE A 412 -5.01 9.23 0.14
C ILE A 412 -5.08 8.57 1.53
N LEU A 413 -4.05 7.82 1.94
CA LEU A 413 -3.98 7.24 3.29
C LEU A 413 -3.89 8.31 4.38
N ILE A 414 -3.10 9.37 4.18
CA ILE A 414 -3.02 10.50 5.10
C ILE A 414 -4.37 11.24 5.19
N ALA A 415 -5.13 11.30 4.09
CA ALA A 415 -6.45 11.91 4.05
C ALA A 415 -7.58 11.01 4.60
N SER A 416 -7.39 9.68 4.63
CA SER A 416 -8.39 8.70 5.08
C SER A 416 -8.46 8.56 6.62
N ILE A 417 -8.47 9.69 7.34
CA ILE A 417 -8.47 9.72 8.81
C ILE A 417 -9.86 9.36 9.37
N ASP A 418 -10.88 10.08 8.89
CA ASP A 418 -12.26 10.03 9.39
C ASP A 418 -13.23 9.31 8.46
N ALA A 419 -12.80 8.98 7.25
CA ALA A 419 -13.55 8.14 6.30
C ALA A 419 -12.59 7.40 5.36
N ILE A 420 -12.92 6.15 5.02
CA ILE A 420 -12.21 5.41 3.97
C ILE A 420 -12.55 6.06 2.62
N GLN A 421 -11.52 6.44 1.88
CA GLN A 421 -11.66 7.07 0.57
C GLN A 421 -11.72 6.02 -0.56
N PHE A 422 -12.72 5.13 -0.52
CA PHE A 422 -12.86 4.01 -1.48
C PHE A 422 -12.78 4.48 -2.94
N ALA A 423 -13.61 5.46 -3.29
CA ALA A 423 -13.69 6.01 -4.65
C ALA A 423 -12.39 6.67 -5.12
N ALA A 424 -11.58 7.21 -4.20
CA ALA A 424 -10.38 7.96 -4.56
C ALA A 424 -9.28 7.04 -5.12
N HIS A 425 -9.09 5.86 -4.54
CA HIS A 425 -8.10 4.90 -5.03
C HIS A 425 -8.48 4.34 -6.41
N GLU A 426 -9.76 4.02 -6.62
CA GLU A 426 -10.26 3.55 -7.92
C GLU A 426 -10.13 4.64 -8.99
N LEU A 427 -10.67 5.82 -8.72
CA LEU A 427 -10.72 6.92 -9.69
C LEU A 427 -9.34 7.46 -10.03
N TYR A 428 -8.54 7.82 -9.02
CA TYR A 428 -7.26 8.49 -9.25
C TYR A 428 -6.12 7.50 -9.51
N GLY A 429 -6.27 6.24 -9.09
CA GLY A 429 -5.30 5.18 -9.36
C GLY A 429 -5.38 4.60 -10.77
N ALA A 430 -6.58 4.56 -11.36
CA ALA A 430 -6.80 3.97 -12.69
C ALA A 430 -5.84 4.45 -13.79
N PRO A 431 -5.53 5.77 -13.94
CA PRO A 431 -4.57 6.23 -14.93
C PRO A 431 -3.15 5.65 -14.77
N PHE A 432 -2.71 5.43 -13.53
CA PHE A 432 -1.38 4.87 -13.24
C PHE A 432 -1.32 3.37 -13.58
N ILE A 433 -2.37 2.63 -13.24
CA ILE A 433 -2.50 1.21 -13.58
C ILE A 433 -2.59 1.03 -15.10
N ALA A 434 -3.43 1.81 -15.77
CA ALA A 434 -3.55 1.82 -17.23
C ALA A 434 -2.20 2.12 -17.92
N ALA A 435 -1.48 3.16 -17.45
CA ALA A 435 -0.16 3.50 -17.97
C ALA A 435 0.86 2.36 -17.78
N MET A 436 0.78 1.59 -16.68
CA MET A 436 1.63 0.41 -16.47
C MET A 436 1.31 -0.71 -17.48
N MET A 437 0.02 -1.01 -17.69
CA MET A 437 -0.41 -2.03 -18.63
C MET A 437 -0.01 -1.68 -20.08
N ILE A 438 -0.14 -0.40 -20.45
CA ILE A 438 0.36 0.11 -21.73
C ILE A 438 1.88 -0.07 -21.82
N ALA A 439 2.64 0.26 -20.77
CA ALA A 439 4.09 0.09 -20.76
C ALA A 439 4.54 -1.38 -20.93
N LEU A 440 3.82 -2.33 -20.32
CA LEU A 440 4.06 -3.77 -20.52
C LEU A 440 3.82 -4.18 -21.98
N THR A 441 2.73 -3.69 -22.58
CA THR A 441 2.39 -3.93 -23.99
C THR A 441 3.45 -3.34 -24.92
N MET A 442 3.88 -2.10 -24.66
CA MET A 442 4.96 -1.42 -25.39
C MET A 442 6.26 -2.23 -25.35
N TRP A 443 6.62 -2.77 -24.18
CA TRP A 443 7.85 -3.54 -24.01
C TRP A 443 7.84 -4.85 -24.81
N SER A 444 6.70 -5.53 -24.89
CA SER A 444 6.54 -6.72 -25.73
C SER A 444 6.74 -6.40 -27.22
N MET A 445 6.39 -5.18 -27.63
CA MET A 445 6.47 -4.69 -29.01
C MET A 445 7.71 -3.84 -29.30
N ARG A 446 8.71 -3.82 -28.40
CA ARG A 446 9.91 -2.95 -28.44
C ARG A 446 10.78 -2.99 -29.71
N GLU A 447 10.60 -4.00 -30.55
CA GLU A 447 11.29 -4.17 -31.85
C GLU A 447 10.50 -3.58 -33.02
N LYS A 448 9.25 -3.16 -32.82
CA LYS A 448 8.33 -2.66 -33.85
C LYS A 448 7.85 -1.24 -33.50
N PRO A 449 8.72 -0.21 -33.66
CA PRO A 449 8.44 1.13 -33.17
C PRO A 449 7.18 1.76 -33.78
N ASP A 450 6.86 1.47 -35.05
CA ASP A 450 5.63 1.98 -35.66
C ASP A 450 4.37 1.46 -34.96
N ARG A 451 4.36 0.17 -34.56
CA ARG A 451 3.23 -0.41 -33.83
C ARG A 451 3.09 0.17 -32.43
N VAL A 452 4.21 0.46 -31.78
CA VAL A 452 4.22 1.15 -30.48
C VAL A 452 3.71 2.59 -30.64
N ALA A 453 4.06 3.27 -31.73
CA ALA A 453 3.55 4.60 -32.02
C ALA A 453 2.03 4.58 -32.23
N TYR A 454 1.49 3.60 -32.99
CA TYR A 454 0.04 3.42 -33.14
C TYR A 454 -0.66 3.12 -31.81
N LEU A 455 -0.07 2.28 -30.96
CA LEU A 455 -0.59 2.03 -29.61
C LEU A 455 -0.71 3.34 -28.81
N LEU A 456 0.35 4.15 -28.79
CA LEU A 456 0.38 5.42 -28.05
C LEU A 456 -0.59 6.46 -28.62
N MET A 457 -0.71 6.56 -29.95
CA MET A 457 -1.67 7.44 -30.60
C MET A 457 -3.13 6.97 -30.40
N GLY A 458 -3.33 5.66 -30.18
CA GLY A 458 -4.63 5.07 -29.92
C GLY A 458 -5.11 5.13 -28.48
N THR A 459 -4.29 5.57 -27.51
CA THR A 459 -4.71 5.65 -26.10
C THR A 459 -5.93 6.54 -25.85
N PRO A 460 -6.19 7.65 -26.56
CA PRO A 460 -7.42 8.43 -26.38
C PRO A 460 -8.69 7.63 -26.71
N ILE A 461 -8.60 6.63 -27.61
CA ILE A 461 -9.73 5.77 -27.98
C ILE A 461 -10.19 4.95 -26.78
N ILE A 462 -9.29 4.61 -25.85
CA ILE A 462 -9.64 3.89 -24.63
C ILE A 462 -10.60 4.71 -23.77
N PHE A 463 -10.38 6.02 -23.64
CA PHE A 463 -11.27 6.92 -22.92
C PHE A 463 -12.61 7.09 -23.63
N VAL A 464 -12.61 7.16 -24.96
CA VAL A 464 -13.85 7.20 -25.75
C VAL A 464 -14.65 5.91 -25.59
N ALA A 465 -14.00 4.75 -25.66
CA ALA A 465 -14.64 3.45 -25.45
C ALA A 465 -15.17 3.33 -24.01
N ALA A 466 -14.39 3.75 -23.02
CA ALA A 466 -14.83 3.82 -21.63
C ALA A 466 -16.08 4.68 -21.48
N TRP A 467 -16.08 5.89 -22.06
CA TRP A 467 -17.22 6.80 -22.01
C TRP A 467 -18.49 6.21 -22.63
N LEU A 468 -18.36 5.52 -23.78
CA LEU A 468 -19.49 4.97 -24.52
C LEU A 468 -20.03 3.65 -23.96
N PHE A 469 -19.15 2.79 -23.44
CA PHE A 469 -19.48 1.40 -23.09
C PHE A 469 -19.25 1.05 -21.61
N GLY A 470 -18.75 1.98 -20.79
CA GLY A 470 -18.43 1.70 -19.38
C GLY A 470 -19.63 1.20 -18.60
N ASN A 471 -20.78 1.79 -18.89
CA ASN A 471 -22.08 1.45 -18.32
C ASN A 471 -22.64 0.10 -18.81
N SER A 472 -21.98 -0.55 -19.78
CA SER A 472 -22.39 -1.85 -20.32
C SER A 472 -21.69 -3.03 -19.63
N LEU A 473 -20.86 -2.77 -18.62
CA LEU A 473 -20.16 -3.82 -17.86
C LEU A 473 -21.06 -4.58 -16.86
N GLY A 474 -22.29 -4.11 -16.63
CA GLY A 474 -23.26 -4.75 -15.71
C GLY A 474 -23.12 -4.29 -14.25
N TYR A 475 -24.08 -4.68 -13.39
CA TYR A 475 -24.06 -4.43 -11.93
C TYR A 475 -23.71 -2.97 -11.53
N ASP A 476 -22.78 -2.76 -10.57
CA ASP A 476 -22.30 -1.44 -10.10
C ASP A 476 -21.60 -0.60 -11.19
N SER A 477 -21.51 -1.04 -12.44
CA SER A 477 -20.89 -0.25 -13.52
C SER A 477 -21.53 1.13 -13.72
N GLN A 478 -22.78 1.33 -13.26
CA GLN A 478 -23.50 2.61 -13.30
C GLN A 478 -23.21 3.50 -12.09
N ASP A 479 -22.61 2.98 -11.02
CA ASP A 479 -22.34 3.73 -9.81
C ASP A 479 -21.46 4.92 -10.10
N ILE A 480 -21.91 6.11 -9.72
CA ILE A 480 -21.16 7.34 -9.97
C ILE A 480 -20.08 7.50 -8.91
N LEU A 481 -18.82 7.56 -9.35
CA LEU A 481 -17.65 7.89 -8.56
C LEU A 481 -17.24 9.35 -8.82
N GLY A 482 -17.17 10.15 -7.75
CA GLY A 482 -16.82 11.57 -7.84
C GLY A 482 -17.94 12.41 -8.46
N ALA A 483 -17.60 13.29 -9.41
CA ALA A 483 -18.53 14.30 -9.93
C ALA A 483 -19.39 13.85 -11.13
N SER A 484 -18.94 12.86 -11.92
CA SER A 484 -19.64 12.48 -13.17
C SER A 484 -19.21 11.16 -13.83
N LEU A 485 -18.19 10.46 -13.30
CA LEU A 485 -17.69 9.24 -13.92
C LEU A 485 -18.29 8.01 -13.25
N SER A 486 -18.69 7.01 -14.03
CA SER A 486 -19.18 5.75 -13.47
C SER A 486 -18.03 4.79 -13.14
N ARG A 487 -18.25 3.87 -12.18
CA ARG A 487 -17.31 2.81 -11.84
C ARG A 487 -16.98 1.95 -13.06
N GLY A 488 -17.95 1.71 -13.95
CA GLY A 488 -17.74 0.98 -15.20
C GLY A 488 -16.86 1.72 -16.21
N GLN A 489 -16.99 3.05 -16.31
CA GLN A 489 -16.08 3.87 -17.13
C GLN A 489 -14.63 3.78 -16.62
N ILE A 490 -14.43 3.86 -15.31
CA ILE A 490 -13.11 3.71 -14.67
C ILE A 490 -12.58 2.28 -14.89
N GLY A 491 -13.44 1.28 -14.72
CA GLY A 491 -13.15 -0.12 -15.00
C GLY A 491 -12.62 -0.34 -16.42
N LEU A 492 -13.27 0.21 -17.44
CA LEU A 492 -12.81 0.09 -18.84
C LEU A 492 -11.47 0.78 -19.11
N VAL A 493 -11.19 1.92 -18.46
CA VAL A 493 -9.89 2.60 -18.57
C VAL A 493 -8.75 1.70 -18.12
N VAL A 494 -9.00 0.79 -17.17
CA VAL A 494 -8.00 -0.18 -16.68
C VAL A 494 -8.06 -1.50 -17.46
N LEU A 495 -9.26 -2.03 -17.69
CA LEU A 495 -9.49 -3.35 -18.29
C LEU A 495 -8.97 -3.45 -19.71
N ILE A 496 -9.22 -2.45 -20.57
CA ILE A 496 -8.76 -2.46 -21.96
C ILE A 496 -7.23 -2.56 -22.03
N PRO A 497 -6.45 -1.67 -21.37
CA PRO A 497 -5.00 -1.85 -21.27
C PRO A 497 -4.56 -3.20 -20.71
N ALA A 498 -5.24 -3.72 -19.68
CA ALA A 498 -4.88 -5.00 -19.07
C ALA A 498 -5.08 -6.18 -20.04
N LEU A 499 -6.19 -6.20 -20.78
CA LEU A 499 -6.47 -7.17 -21.84
C LEU A 499 -5.45 -7.10 -22.99
N MET A 500 -4.93 -5.91 -23.29
CA MET A 500 -3.82 -5.75 -24.25
C MET A 500 -2.49 -6.26 -23.69
N ALA A 501 -2.25 -6.08 -22.39
CA ALA A 501 -1.04 -6.53 -21.70
C ALA A 501 -0.99 -8.06 -21.52
N LEU A 502 -2.14 -8.74 -21.52
CA LEU A 502 -2.23 -10.20 -21.35
C LEU A 502 -1.48 -10.99 -22.44
N PRO A 503 -1.82 -10.89 -23.75
CA PRO A 503 -1.07 -11.57 -24.79
C PRO A 503 0.38 -11.06 -24.88
N ALA A 504 0.62 -9.80 -24.54
CA ALA A 504 1.95 -9.19 -24.54
C ALA A 504 2.88 -9.84 -23.50
N THR A 505 2.41 -10.08 -22.28
CA THR A 505 3.17 -10.72 -21.20
C THR A 505 3.33 -12.22 -21.44
N ILE A 506 2.31 -12.91 -21.96
CA ILE A 506 2.42 -14.32 -22.41
C ILE A 506 3.51 -14.46 -23.48
N SER A 507 3.55 -13.55 -24.46
CA SER A 507 4.60 -13.53 -25.49
C SER A 507 5.99 -13.34 -24.89
N LEU A 508 6.14 -12.48 -23.87
CA LEU A 508 7.42 -12.28 -23.18
C LEU A 508 7.86 -13.49 -22.37
N VAL A 509 6.93 -14.21 -21.73
CA VAL A 509 7.21 -15.49 -21.07
C VAL A 509 7.73 -16.49 -22.10
N ARG A 510 7.01 -16.68 -23.22
CA ARG A 510 7.40 -17.58 -24.32
C ARG A 510 8.77 -17.21 -24.90
N GLU A 511 9.02 -15.92 -25.11
CA GLU A 511 10.31 -15.40 -25.61
C GLU A 511 11.48 -15.76 -24.67
N ASN A 512 11.22 -15.94 -23.37
CA ASN A 512 12.25 -16.20 -22.35
C ASN A 512 12.26 -17.64 -21.82
N LEU A 513 11.45 -18.54 -22.37
CA LEU A 513 11.56 -19.97 -22.09
C LEU A 513 12.96 -20.46 -22.51
N GLY A 514 13.62 -21.23 -21.63
CA GLY A 514 15.00 -21.70 -21.84
C GLY A 514 16.08 -20.61 -21.74
N LYS A 515 15.74 -19.35 -21.44
CA LYS A 515 16.72 -18.26 -21.20
C LYS A 515 17.04 -18.11 -19.70
N LYS A 516 17.70 -17.01 -19.32
CA LYS A 516 18.06 -16.71 -17.92
C LYS A 516 16.83 -16.82 -17.00
N LYS A 517 16.91 -17.71 -16.01
CA LYS A 517 15.82 -18.02 -15.05
C LYS A 517 15.20 -16.76 -14.42
N VAL A 518 16.02 -15.81 -13.96
CA VAL A 518 15.52 -14.57 -13.32
C VAL A 518 14.64 -13.74 -14.25
N ARG A 519 14.97 -13.68 -15.55
CA ARG A 519 14.19 -12.89 -16.52
C ARG A 519 12.88 -13.59 -16.85
N LEU A 520 12.91 -14.92 -16.98
CA LEU A 520 11.71 -15.73 -17.19
C LEU A 520 10.72 -15.57 -16.02
N PHE A 521 11.17 -15.79 -14.79
CA PHE A 521 10.31 -15.66 -13.61
C PHE A 521 9.83 -14.23 -13.37
N ALA A 522 10.63 -13.20 -13.72
CA ALA A 522 10.14 -11.83 -13.69
C ALA A 522 8.95 -11.63 -14.65
N HIS A 523 8.95 -12.24 -15.84
CA HIS A 523 7.81 -12.16 -16.75
C HIS A 523 6.59 -12.95 -16.25
N PHE A 524 6.78 -14.06 -15.52
CA PHE A 524 5.68 -14.73 -14.82
C PHE A 524 5.06 -13.84 -13.72
N ILE A 525 5.86 -13.09 -12.95
CA ILE A 525 5.33 -12.12 -11.99
C ILE A 525 4.48 -11.07 -12.70
N HIS A 526 4.94 -10.51 -13.82
CA HIS A 526 4.15 -9.53 -14.57
C HIS A 526 2.87 -10.12 -15.16
N LEU A 527 2.90 -11.37 -15.65
CA LEU A 527 1.71 -12.06 -16.12
C LEU A 527 0.69 -12.25 -14.98
N GLY A 528 1.16 -12.66 -13.80
CA GLY A 528 0.32 -12.77 -12.61
C GLY A 528 -0.31 -11.43 -12.21
N LEU A 529 0.45 -10.33 -12.27
CA LEU A 529 -0.07 -8.99 -12.05
C LEU A 529 -1.17 -8.61 -13.06
N VAL A 530 -0.98 -8.91 -14.35
CA VAL A 530 -2.00 -8.62 -15.38
C VAL A 530 -3.29 -9.41 -15.11
N LEU A 531 -3.17 -10.71 -14.80
CA LEU A 531 -4.33 -11.55 -14.45
C LEU A 531 -5.04 -11.00 -13.21
N MET A 532 -4.27 -10.62 -12.19
CA MET A 532 -4.80 -10.07 -10.96
C MET A 532 -5.55 -8.75 -11.19
N ILE A 533 -5.05 -7.85 -12.05
CA ILE A 533 -5.75 -6.59 -12.40
C ILE A 533 -7.03 -6.86 -13.19
N ILE A 534 -7.03 -7.81 -14.15
CA ILE A 534 -8.25 -8.19 -14.87
C ILE A 534 -9.27 -8.75 -13.89
N GLY A 535 -8.85 -9.69 -13.05
CA GLY A 535 -9.67 -10.26 -11.99
C GLY A 535 -10.24 -9.20 -11.07
N HIS A 536 -9.42 -8.25 -10.59
CA HIS A 536 -9.88 -7.16 -9.75
C HIS A 536 -10.96 -6.33 -10.43
N VAL A 537 -10.75 -5.90 -11.67
CA VAL A 537 -11.78 -5.10 -12.35
C VAL A 537 -13.08 -5.89 -12.48
N MET A 538 -13.01 -7.18 -12.83
CA MET A 538 -14.21 -8.02 -12.90
C MET A 538 -14.89 -8.19 -11.53
N SER A 539 -14.16 -8.61 -10.50
CA SER A 539 -14.70 -8.89 -9.16
C SER A 539 -14.81 -7.65 -8.25
N THR A 540 -14.83 -6.44 -8.81
CA THR A 540 -15.12 -5.20 -8.05
C THR A 540 -16.02 -4.24 -8.79
N THR A 541 -15.98 -4.21 -10.13
CA THR A 541 -16.85 -3.35 -10.94
C THR A 541 -18.08 -4.07 -11.49
N ILE A 542 -18.06 -5.41 -11.52
CA ILE A 542 -19.13 -6.29 -12.02
C ILE A 542 -19.78 -7.04 -10.84
N ILE A 543 -19.95 -6.36 -9.70
CA ILE A 543 -20.70 -6.84 -8.54
C ILE A 543 -21.69 -5.75 -8.19
N ASP A 544 -22.89 -6.10 -7.73
CA ASP A 544 -23.83 -5.14 -7.15
C ASP A 544 -23.68 -5.15 -5.62
N ARG A 545 -23.16 -4.06 -5.05
CA ARG A 545 -22.89 -3.97 -3.60
C ARG A 545 -23.95 -3.18 -2.86
N GLY A 546 -24.87 -2.54 -3.59
CA GLY A 546 -25.72 -1.47 -3.09
C GLY A 546 -27.21 -1.80 -3.02
N THR A 547 -27.66 -2.90 -3.64
CA THR A 547 -29.09 -3.19 -3.77
C THR A 547 -29.52 -4.49 -3.08
N PHE A 548 -30.75 -4.49 -2.55
CA PHE A 548 -31.42 -5.67 -1.96
C PHE A 548 -31.69 -6.81 -2.98
N SER A 549 -31.27 -6.64 -4.23
CA SER A 549 -31.33 -7.62 -5.35
C SER A 549 -30.61 -8.93 -5.05
N HIS A 550 -29.65 -8.92 -4.12
CA HIS A 550 -28.88 -10.09 -3.71
C HIS A 550 -29.57 -10.94 -2.64
N SER A 551 -30.68 -10.48 -2.07
CA SER A 551 -31.39 -11.23 -1.03
C SER A 551 -32.30 -12.28 -1.64
N VAL A 552 -31.94 -13.56 -1.50
CA VAL A 552 -32.77 -14.70 -1.86
C VAL A 552 -33.49 -15.22 -0.63
N THR A 553 -34.82 -15.28 -0.68
CA THR A 553 -35.64 -15.93 0.35
C THR A 553 -36.05 -17.31 -0.14
N MET A 554 -35.71 -18.34 0.62
CA MET A 554 -35.98 -19.74 0.31
C MET A 554 -36.98 -20.33 1.29
N ILE A 555 -37.90 -21.16 0.76
CA ILE A 555 -38.78 -22.03 1.54
C ILE A 555 -38.12 -23.40 1.59
N LYS A 556 -38.17 -24.05 2.75
CA LYS A 556 -37.61 -25.38 2.95
C LYS A 556 -38.16 -26.38 1.93
N ASP A 557 -37.27 -27.19 1.37
CA ASP A 557 -37.56 -28.22 0.34
C ASP A 557 -38.17 -27.66 -0.97
N GLU A 558 -38.09 -26.34 -1.20
CA GLU A 558 -38.46 -25.69 -2.46
C GLU A 558 -37.24 -25.11 -3.17
N LYS A 559 -37.20 -25.27 -4.49
CA LYS A 559 -36.18 -24.68 -5.34
C LYS A 559 -36.55 -23.25 -5.73
N VAL A 560 -35.61 -22.33 -5.54
CA VAL A 560 -35.74 -20.91 -5.92
C VAL A 560 -34.70 -20.58 -6.99
N GLU A 561 -35.15 -20.03 -8.11
CA GLU A 561 -34.28 -19.58 -9.20
C GLU A 561 -33.73 -18.18 -8.93
N TRP A 562 -32.43 -17.98 -9.11
CA TRP A 562 -31.74 -16.69 -9.00
C TRP A 562 -30.56 -16.61 -9.98
N GLU A 563 -30.57 -15.62 -10.87
CA GLU A 563 -29.51 -15.35 -11.87
C GLU A 563 -29.05 -16.60 -12.68
N GLY A 564 -29.95 -17.56 -12.91
CA GLY A 564 -29.65 -18.80 -13.66
C GLY A 564 -29.26 -20.00 -12.80
N TYR A 565 -29.11 -19.82 -11.48
CA TYR A 565 -28.91 -20.90 -10.51
C TYR A 565 -30.22 -21.26 -9.82
N GLU A 566 -30.33 -22.50 -9.32
CA GLU A 566 -31.40 -22.87 -8.39
C GLU A 566 -30.82 -23.14 -7.01
N PHE A 567 -31.46 -22.62 -5.97
CA PHE A 567 -31.09 -22.87 -4.58
C PHE A 567 -32.21 -23.60 -3.86
N GLU A 568 -31.87 -24.62 -3.07
CA GLU A 568 -32.82 -25.38 -2.25
C GLU A 568 -32.36 -25.35 -0.79
N PHE A 569 -33.20 -24.80 0.08
CA PHE A 569 -32.97 -24.82 1.52
C PHE A 569 -33.36 -26.20 2.09
N VAL A 570 -32.37 -26.93 2.59
CA VAL A 570 -32.52 -28.31 3.07
C VAL A 570 -32.84 -28.36 4.56
N GLU A 571 -31.97 -27.78 5.39
CA GLU A 571 -32.10 -27.88 6.85
C GLU A 571 -31.31 -26.78 7.57
N ILE A 572 -31.67 -26.55 8.83
CA ILE A 572 -30.93 -25.67 9.74
C ILE A 572 -29.88 -26.52 10.47
N VAL A 573 -28.64 -26.06 10.48
CA VAL A 573 -27.55 -26.68 11.24
C VAL A 573 -27.30 -25.88 12.52
N LYS A 574 -27.16 -26.58 13.65
CA LYS A 574 -26.93 -25.98 14.97
C LYS A 574 -25.81 -26.72 15.65
N THR A 575 -24.80 -25.98 16.09
CA THR A 575 -23.63 -26.54 16.77
C THR A 575 -23.32 -25.70 18.00
N GLU A 576 -23.32 -26.32 19.18
CA GLU A 576 -23.01 -25.63 20.45
C GLU A 576 -21.69 -26.11 21.09
N ASP A 577 -21.20 -27.28 20.70
CA ASP A 577 -19.97 -27.90 21.21
C ASP A 577 -18.93 -28.07 20.09
N GLU A 578 -17.64 -28.17 20.45
CA GLU A 578 -16.50 -28.40 19.52
C GLU A 578 -16.25 -27.30 18.47
N LEU A 579 -16.74 -26.07 18.70
CA LEU A 579 -16.39 -24.92 17.86
C LEU A 579 -14.94 -24.47 18.10
N GLU A 580 -14.21 -24.19 17.02
CA GLU A 580 -12.87 -23.60 17.11
C GLU A 580 -12.92 -22.17 17.69
N VAL A 581 -13.98 -21.43 17.36
CA VAL A 581 -14.23 -20.04 17.75
C VAL A 581 -15.74 -19.83 17.99
N GLY A 582 -16.09 -19.05 19.03
CA GLY A 582 -17.48 -18.73 19.38
C GLY A 582 -18.13 -19.74 20.34
N ASP A 583 -19.29 -19.38 20.85
CA ASP A 583 -20.06 -20.10 21.87
C ASP A 583 -21.35 -20.74 21.30
N GLY A 584 -21.48 -20.77 19.97
CA GLY A 584 -22.60 -21.37 19.26
C GLY A 584 -22.63 -20.97 17.79
N TYR A 585 -23.07 -21.88 16.94
CA TYR A 585 -23.21 -21.70 15.50
C TYR A 585 -24.64 -22.04 15.07
N LEU A 586 -25.19 -21.19 14.20
CA LEU A 586 -26.45 -21.41 13.51
C LEU A 586 -26.22 -21.22 12.01
N GLY A 587 -26.41 -22.27 11.24
CA GLY A 587 -26.23 -22.28 9.78
C GLY A 587 -27.49 -22.74 9.04
N ALA A 588 -27.50 -22.51 7.73
CA ALA A 588 -28.53 -23.02 6.83
C ALA A 588 -27.88 -23.80 5.69
N LYS A 589 -28.24 -25.07 5.55
CA LYS A 589 -27.71 -25.92 4.50
C LYS A 589 -28.50 -25.73 3.21
N ILE A 590 -27.80 -25.37 2.14
CA ILE A 590 -28.38 -24.96 0.87
C ILE A 590 -27.71 -25.77 -0.24
N ASN A 591 -28.52 -26.48 -1.03
CA ASN A 591 -28.06 -27.12 -2.24
C ASN A 591 -28.04 -26.09 -3.38
N VAL A 592 -26.96 -26.09 -4.16
CA VAL A 592 -26.76 -25.20 -5.29
C VAL A 592 -26.80 -25.99 -6.59
N TYR A 593 -27.68 -25.59 -7.50
CA TYR A 593 -27.85 -26.23 -8.80
C TYR A 593 -27.50 -25.26 -9.94
N ASP A 594 -26.89 -25.79 -10.99
CA ASP A 594 -26.64 -25.12 -12.28
C ASP A 594 -27.18 -26.01 -13.41
N ASP A 595 -28.01 -25.46 -14.29
CA ASP A 595 -28.76 -26.21 -15.33
C ASP A 595 -29.47 -27.48 -14.79
N GLY A 596 -29.91 -27.45 -13.54
CA GLY A 596 -30.60 -28.56 -12.86
C GLY A 596 -29.69 -29.66 -12.29
N GLU A 597 -28.37 -29.58 -12.48
CA GLU A 597 -27.39 -30.46 -11.85
C GLU A 597 -26.94 -29.88 -10.49
N LEU A 598 -26.87 -30.72 -9.46
CA LEU A 598 -26.34 -30.31 -8.15
C LEU A 598 -24.82 -30.10 -8.28
N ILE A 599 -24.37 -28.85 -8.11
CA ILE A 599 -22.96 -28.50 -8.22
C ILE A 599 -22.26 -28.43 -6.85
N ASP A 600 -22.97 -28.06 -5.79
CA ASP A 600 -22.41 -27.94 -4.45
C ASP A 600 -23.49 -27.90 -3.35
N THR A 601 -23.07 -28.06 -2.09
CA THR A 601 -23.92 -27.84 -0.91
C THR A 601 -23.17 -26.93 0.05
N VAL A 602 -23.73 -25.74 0.32
CA VAL A 602 -23.14 -24.70 1.16
C VAL A 602 -23.88 -24.56 2.50
N GLU A 603 -23.18 -24.07 3.52
CA GLU A 603 -23.66 -23.86 4.88
C GLU A 603 -23.27 -22.45 5.39
N PRO A 604 -23.81 -21.37 4.81
CA PRO A 604 -23.68 -20.04 5.39
C PRO A 604 -24.35 -19.99 6.77
N GLY A 605 -23.79 -19.21 7.68
CA GLY A 605 -24.25 -19.20 9.06
C GLY A 605 -23.90 -17.96 9.85
N VAL A 606 -24.08 -18.06 11.17
CA VAL A 606 -23.76 -17.03 12.15
C VAL A 606 -23.16 -17.69 13.37
N LEU A 607 -21.97 -17.22 13.74
CA LEU A 607 -21.33 -17.51 15.01
C LEU A 607 -21.79 -16.53 16.08
N ARG A 608 -22.15 -17.06 17.24
CA ARG A 608 -22.48 -16.31 18.45
C ARG A 608 -21.26 -16.25 19.35
N PHE A 609 -21.02 -15.08 19.90
CA PHE A 609 -20.07 -14.80 20.98
C PHE A 609 -20.84 -14.27 22.19
N ASP A 610 -20.24 -14.33 23.38
CA ASP A 610 -20.76 -13.83 24.67
C ASP A 610 -21.71 -12.60 24.54
N THR A 611 -21.36 -11.58 23.74
CA THR A 611 -22.15 -10.34 23.60
C THR A 611 -22.52 -9.92 22.17
N ARG A 612 -22.04 -10.65 21.15
CA ARG A 612 -22.15 -10.25 19.73
C ARG A 612 -22.26 -11.47 18.82
N SER A 613 -22.52 -11.25 17.54
CA SER A 613 -22.52 -12.30 16.52
C SER A 613 -21.77 -11.84 15.27
N ARG A 614 -21.21 -12.80 14.53
CA ARG A 614 -20.52 -12.60 13.25
C ARG A 614 -21.11 -13.58 12.24
N SER A 615 -21.36 -13.16 11.01
CA SER A 615 -21.79 -14.11 9.98
C SER A 615 -20.61 -14.93 9.47
N GLU A 616 -20.86 -16.20 9.20
CA GLU A 616 -19.94 -17.10 8.52
C GLU A 616 -20.38 -17.22 7.08
N VAL A 617 -19.44 -16.89 6.20
CA VAL A 617 -19.64 -16.87 4.77
C VAL A 617 -19.27 -18.24 4.20
N ASP A 618 -20.14 -18.80 3.37
CA ASP A 618 -19.82 -20.02 2.59
C ASP A 618 -19.96 -19.79 1.09
N ARG A 619 -19.34 -20.67 0.29
CA ARG A 619 -19.03 -20.36 -1.10
C ARG A 619 -19.02 -21.59 -2.00
N THR A 620 -19.56 -21.42 -3.19
CA THR A 620 -19.36 -22.39 -4.29
C THR A 620 -18.27 -21.89 -5.23
N ILE A 621 -17.18 -22.66 -5.34
CA ILE A 621 -16.00 -22.29 -6.13
C ILE A 621 -16.17 -22.80 -7.56
N MET A 622 -16.13 -21.90 -8.56
CA MET A 622 -16.27 -22.27 -9.97
C MET A 622 -15.14 -21.72 -10.83
N TRP A 623 -15.05 -22.18 -12.07
CA TRP A 623 -13.97 -21.81 -12.97
C TRP A 623 -14.11 -20.38 -13.54
N HIS A 624 -15.30 -19.79 -13.50
CA HIS A 624 -15.58 -18.44 -14.02
C HIS A 624 -15.77 -17.39 -12.91
N GLY A 625 -16.02 -17.80 -11.67
CA GLY A 625 -16.35 -16.94 -10.54
C GLY A 625 -16.74 -17.80 -9.34
N ASP A 626 -16.89 -17.19 -8.17
CA ASP A 626 -17.37 -17.88 -6.97
C ASP A 626 -18.73 -17.31 -6.55
N LEU A 627 -19.64 -18.16 -6.09
CA LEU A 627 -20.88 -17.74 -5.46
C LEU A 627 -20.70 -17.52 -3.95
N VAL A 628 -21.12 -16.34 -3.56
CA VAL A 628 -21.21 -15.60 -2.28
C VAL A 628 -22.36 -15.86 -1.32
N PHE A 629 -22.38 -16.86 -0.44
CA PHE A 629 -23.53 -17.03 0.46
C PHE A 629 -23.28 -16.42 1.85
N ILE A 630 -24.12 -15.45 2.23
CA ILE A 630 -24.05 -14.77 3.53
C ILE A 630 -25.42 -14.81 4.21
N MET A 631 -25.47 -15.34 5.43
CA MET A 631 -26.71 -15.39 6.21
C MET A 631 -26.88 -14.13 7.05
N ASP A 632 -28.01 -13.44 6.90
CA ASP A 632 -28.36 -12.30 7.75
C ASP A 632 -28.70 -12.77 9.17
N GLY A 633 -27.87 -12.41 10.16
CA GLY A 633 -28.07 -12.82 11.55
C GLY A 633 -29.31 -12.25 12.25
N THR A 634 -29.99 -11.26 11.68
CA THR A 634 -31.23 -10.73 12.28
C THR A 634 -32.37 -11.76 12.31
N GLN A 635 -32.33 -12.77 11.43
CA GLN A 635 -33.33 -13.83 11.36
C GLN A 635 -33.01 -15.04 12.27
N ALA A 636 -31.87 -15.02 12.97
CA ALA A 636 -31.40 -16.15 13.76
C ALA A 636 -32.44 -16.62 14.80
N ARG A 637 -33.20 -15.69 15.38
CA ARG A 637 -34.27 -16.01 16.34
C ARG A 637 -35.41 -16.81 15.71
N GLU A 638 -35.87 -16.40 14.52
CA GLU A 638 -36.98 -17.06 13.81
C GLU A 638 -36.57 -18.47 13.37
N LEU A 639 -35.33 -18.63 12.87
CA LEU A 639 -34.75 -19.93 12.54
C LEU A 639 -34.62 -20.84 13.79
N MET A 640 -34.27 -20.27 14.93
CA MET A 640 -34.21 -21.02 16.20
C MET A 640 -35.60 -21.49 16.66
N GLU A 641 -36.65 -20.69 16.42
CA GLU A 641 -38.05 -21.00 16.70
C GLU A 641 -38.68 -21.98 15.68
N GLY A 642 -37.92 -22.41 14.65
CA GLY A 642 -38.31 -23.45 13.71
C GLY A 642 -38.92 -22.93 12.39
N SER A 643 -38.54 -21.73 11.95
CA SER A 643 -38.93 -21.19 10.64
C SER A 643 -38.50 -22.10 9.49
N ASP A 644 -39.43 -22.37 8.56
CA ASP A 644 -39.15 -23.02 7.26
C ASP A 644 -38.69 -22.01 6.18
N LEU A 645 -38.52 -20.74 6.57
CA LEU A 645 -38.03 -19.66 5.71
C LEU A 645 -36.62 -19.25 6.11
N VAL A 646 -35.74 -19.13 5.12
CA VAL A 646 -34.39 -18.56 5.29
C VAL A 646 -34.13 -17.51 4.22
N ARG A 647 -33.48 -16.42 4.62
CA ARG A 647 -33.02 -15.33 3.76
C ARG A 647 -31.51 -15.32 3.70
N ILE A 648 -30.95 -15.42 2.49
CA ILE A 648 -29.51 -15.45 2.26
C ILE A 648 -29.15 -14.38 1.24
N MET A 649 -28.09 -13.62 1.50
CA MET A 649 -27.50 -12.76 0.49
C MET A 649 -26.57 -13.60 -0.39
N VAL A 650 -26.79 -13.53 -1.71
CA VAL A 650 -26.00 -14.25 -2.72
C VAL A 650 -25.28 -13.26 -3.62
N TYR A 651 -23.95 -13.35 -3.68
CA TYR A 651 -23.10 -12.52 -4.56
C TYR A 651 -22.40 -13.38 -5.62
N ASP A 652 -22.47 -13.01 -6.90
CA ASP A 652 -21.58 -13.58 -7.92
C ASP A 652 -20.29 -12.74 -7.99
N LEU A 653 -19.13 -13.39 -7.86
CA LEU A 653 -17.82 -12.76 -7.97
C LEU A 653 -17.10 -13.21 -9.27
N PRO A 654 -17.48 -12.67 -10.44
CA PRO A 654 -16.87 -13.08 -11.70
C PRO A 654 -15.39 -12.71 -11.75
N GLY A 655 -14.56 -13.61 -12.28
CA GLY A 655 -13.13 -13.37 -12.47
C GLY A 655 -12.27 -13.45 -11.19
N ILE A 656 -12.84 -13.79 -10.02
CA ILE A 656 -12.07 -13.93 -8.77
C ILE A 656 -10.97 -14.99 -8.87
N HIS A 657 -11.18 -16.05 -9.65
CA HIS A 657 -10.16 -17.06 -9.97
C HIS A 657 -8.90 -16.45 -10.64
N LEU A 658 -9.03 -15.36 -11.38
CA LEU A 658 -7.89 -14.64 -11.98
C LEU A 658 -7.09 -13.87 -10.93
N VAL A 659 -7.75 -13.37 -9.88
CA VAL A 659 -7.09 -12.73 -8.73
C VAL A 659 -6.22 -13.76 -8.02
N TRP A 660 -6.80 -14.89 -7.62
CA TRP A 660 -6.09 -15.95 -6.91
C TRP A 660 -5.01 -16.60 -7.80
N GLY A 661 -5.35 -16.94 -9.04
CA GLY A 661 -4.39 -17.51 -9.99
C GLY A 661 -3.23 -16.54 -10.30
N GLY A 662 -3.52 -15.25 -10.45
CA GLY A 662 -2.52 -14.21 -10.64
C GLY A 662 -1.59 -14.06 -9.44
N TRP A 663 -2.15 -14.02 -8.23
CA TRP A 663 -1.40 -13.96 -6.98
C TRP A 663 -0.52 -15.21 -6.77
N THR A 664 -1.07 -16.41 -6.93
CA THR A 664 -0.31 -17.68 -6.84
C THR A 664 0.84 -17.70 -7.85
N LEU A 665 0.62 -17.24 -9.08
CA LEU A 665 1.66 -17.16 -10.10
C LEU A 665 2.78 -16.19 -9.69
N MET A 666 2.43 -15.02 -9.13
CA MET A 666 3.41 -14.06 -8.59
C MET A 666 4.24 -14.66 -7.44
N LEU A 667 3.59 -15.41 -6.54
CA LEU A 667 4.27 -16.06 -5.41
C LEU A 667 5.25 -17.14 -5.86
N LEU A 668 4.82 -18.08 -6.71
CA LEU A 668 5.68 -19.16 -7.19
C LEU A 668 6.87 -18.61 -7.99
N ALA A 669 6.64 -17.59 -8.82
CA ALA A 669 7.70 -16.97 -9.61
C ALA A 669 8.67 -16.14 -8.75
N SER A 670 8.18 -15.44 -7.72
CA SER A 670 9.04 -14.70 -6.79
C SER A 670 9.88 -15.63 -5.92
N LEU A 671 9.31 -16.76 -5.45
CA LEU A 671 10.04 -17.82 -4.76
C LEU A 671 11.16 -18.39 -5.64
N ALA A 672 10.89 -18.63 -6.92
CA ALA A 672 11.90 -19.11 -7.87
C ALA A 672 13.05 -18.10 -8.12
N ILE A 673 12.81 -16.80 -7.92
CA ILE A 673 13.83 -15.74 -7.98
C ILE A 673 14.60 -15.61 -6.66
N TRP A 674 13.99 -16.02 -5.53
CA TRP A 674 14.58 -15.95 -4.20
C TRP A 674 15.73 -16.95 -4.03
N ILE A 675 15.64 -18.16 -4.60
CA ILE A 675 16.64 -19.22 -4.40
C ILE A 675 18.05 -18.71 -4.77
N PRO A 676 19.00 -18.61 -3.80
CA PRO A 676 20.30 -18.00 -4.02
C PRO A 676 21.08 -18.78 -5.08
N LYS A 677 21.70 -18.03 -5.99
CA LYS A 677 22.59 -18.60 -7.02
C LYS A 677 23.81 -19.21 -6.34
N LYS A 678 24.21 -20.39 -6.81
CA LYS A 678 25.51 -20.97 -6.49
C LYS A 678 26.68 -20.21 -7.15
N HIS A 679 26.43 -19.32 -8.12
CA HIS A 679 27.49 -18.60 -8.85
C HIS A 679 27.16 -17.11 -9.16
N PRO A 680 28.13 -16.18 -9.04
CA PRO A 680 27.92 -14.73 -9.24
C PRO A 680 27.68 -14.25 -10.69
N LEU A 681 27.78 -15.13 -11.68
CA LEU A 681 27.59 -14.80 -13.12
C LEU A 681 26.26 -15.28 -13.71
N ASP A 682 25.53 -16.15 -13.00
CA ASP A 682 24.15 -16.50 -13.34
C ASP A 682 23.24 -15.29 -13.12
#